data_AF-A0A8H7R1B9-F1
#
_entry.id   AF-A0A8H7R1B9-F1
#
_cell.length_a   1.000
_cell.length_b   1.000
_cell.length_c   1.000
_cell.angle_alpha   90.00
_cell.angle_beta   90.00
_cell.angle_gamma   90.00
#
_symmetry.space_group_name_H-M   'P 1'
#
loop_
_entity.id
_entity.type
_entity.pdbx_description
1 polymer ?
#
loop_
_entity_poly.entity_id
_entity_poly.type
_entity_poly.pdbx_seq_one_letter_code
_entity_poly.pdbx_strand_id
1 'polypeptide(L)'
;MRIPIYPDTEGFIKLKKQHLYEKLQQQEIEGIAVHNNFKGEAKEKKGIKRKDTAEEKHNKSAAKRARNSHLVIAAAISCKSCGESGHSSARMSIPLRSFFPTSDDDAFNNTLNKIKSLSMFLRNVIYRAQLFINYYILKYPADLPNEFFQQNFWYSLCRLINENMSIESFKQKYISHIPHLEEIWTELSGLEGVSMLVKKEGLTNYGQVLASACENVATCYNNFYTENFENIVSNYFIYMIRAEFQDLRMSYIKSIVYGHILEILFNVQPSTLPENIGSSVNKETQDKIRKFLNPLIVEIKNRLPPAPITKATLNKAPFDIMPVFRHILSKYESMIEANQEVTTSIQLPLTLPQQSDLLQQTEDSNQSRKRPKKKKSSIKNKISNAHKDKEKRFQPPRMFSLFPNPSFKWRFIKIDNQNLHGIFGRRIRQVQEETPFSFAQRSFFECFDFRKLKINSLAELQSLHEKGRMFLNSFYTDGYTCRVSFCRKKKPVSSLENVTLTLNNFNSEEVQQYFRPCTVDPNRKDVFTSYHGENDVRCLSSSEYYNMNGVINRQKQELERKKSNNIEHIETRIPSPKTTGADNYKRHITYMFQHFEALITFYDFQTARIRWSNYIGNQKATDHAINILINGSTKYNKNRRKNTRRNKGKRRKLNSRYTRDLSNTKQSKKGKQVARAFKEKFEEGDKSKMPMIIFGDGLKNKSHVRFKGLRHGVIDKLYKQLKRRENLGELLLLDIDEYNTSKTCNGCLVKNLENLKCGGHKIHQILNCNNCNIFWNRDVLASKNMFTIATSIWSGNGSPSVFQRQSATSNVVAAPSSVTA
;
A
#
# COMPACT_ATOMS: atom_id res chain seq x y z
N MET A 1 23.72 -16.06 18.77
CA MET A 1 22.97 -15.08 19.61
C MET A 1 23.32 -13.67 19.19
N ARG A 2 22.51 -12.67 19.52
CA ARG A 2 22.83 -11.26 19.25
C ARG A 2 23.44 -10.65 20.51
N ILE A 3 24.49 -9.85 20.36
CA ILE A 3 25.04 -9.01 21.42
C ILE A 3 24.10 -7.80 21.66
N PRO A 4 23.55 -7.62 22.87
CA PRO A 4 22.73 -6.46 23.23
C PRO A 4 23.49 -5.16 23.03
N ILE A 5 22.82 -4.11 22.55
CA ILE A 5 23.46 -2.78 22.42
C ILE A 5 23.45 -2.06 23.76
N TYR A 6 22.38 -2.26 24.53
CA TYR A 6 22.13 -1.65 25.83
C TYR A 6 21.77 -2.76 26.83
N PRO A 7 22.73 -3.59 27.27
CA PRO A 7 22.43 -4.79 28.06
C PRO A 7 21.65 -4.49 29.33
N ASP A 8 22.06 -3.47 30.09
CA ASP A 8 21.40 -3.08 31.35
C ASP A 8 19.98 -2.56 31.11
N THR A 9 19.80 -1.72 30.08
CA THR A 9 18.48 -1.18 29.72
C THR A 9 17.54 -2.26 29.18
N GLU A 10 18.03 -3.19 28.36
CA GLU A 10 17.25 -4.33 27.88
C GLU A 10 16.82 -5.25 29.04
N GLY A 11 17.70 -5.48 30.01
CA GLY A 11 17.39 -6.18 31.26
C GLY A 11 16.30 -5.48 32.08
N PHE A 12 16.45 -4.17 32.29
CA PHE A 12 15.47 -3.32 32.98
C PHE A 12 14.08 -3.35 32.31
N ILE A 13 14.02 -3.22 30.98
CA ILE A 13 12.76 -3.30 30.22
C ILE A 13 12.09 -4.67 30.41
N LYS A 14 12.88 -5.75 30.40
CA LYS A 14 12.37 -7.11 30.60
C LYS A 14 11.75 -7.27 31.99
N LEU A 15 12.40 -6.78 33.03
CA LEU A 15 11.88 -6.78 34.40
C LEU A 15 10.58 -5.97 34.52
N LYS A 16 10.53 -4.77 33.93
CA LYS A 16 9.29 -3.96 33.91
C LYS A 16 8.13 -4.67 33.23
N LYS A 17 8.39 -5.33 32.10
CA LYS A 17 7.35 -6.11 31.40
C LYS A 17 6.88 -7.31 32.23
N GLN A 18 7.79 -7.96 32.95
CA GLN A 18 7.45 -9.07 33.83
C GLN A 18 6.58 -8.63 35.00
N HIS A 19 6.96 -7.56 35.70
CA HIS A 19 6.16 -7.00 36.80
C HIS A 19 4.75 -6.60 36.33
N LEU A 20 4.65 -5.97 35.17
CA LEU A 20 3.36 -5.57 34.60
C LEU A 20 2.52 -6.79 34.17
N TYR A 21 3.17 -7.84 33.67
CA TYR A 21 2.50 -9.10 33.37
C TYR A 21 1.90 -9.75 34.63
N GLU A 22 2.69 -9.86 35.70
CA GLU A 22 2.27 -10.43 36.97
C GLU A 22 1.09 -9.64 37.59
N LYS A 23 1.13 -8.30 37.53
CA LYS A 23 0.00 -7.45 37.95
C LYS A 23 -1.28 -7.69 37.15
N LEU A 24 -1.18 -7.87 35.84
CA LEU A 24 -2.34 -8.13 35.00
C LEU A 24 -2.96 -9.50 35.32
N GLN A 25 -2.13 -10.51 35.60
CA GLN A 25 -2.62 -11.83 36.01
C GLN A 25 -3.33 -11.78 37.36
N GLN A 26 -2.80 -11.04 38.34
CA GLN A 26 -3.45 -10.85 39.64
C GLN A 26 -4.81 -10.15 39.50
N GLN A 27 -4.90 -9.11 38.66
CA GLN A 27 -6.17 -8.41 38.40
C GLN A 27 -7.21 -9.27 37.66
N GLU A 28 -6.79 -10.17 36.77
CA GLU A 28 -7.70 -11.14 36.13
C GLU A 28 -8.25 -12.16 37.14
N ILE A 29 -7.40 -12.65 38.05
CA ILE A 29 -7.82 -13.59 39.11
C ILE A 29 -8.79 -12.92 40.09
N GLU A 30 -8.52 -11.69 40.51
CA GLU A 30 -9.40 -10.89 41.38
C GLU A 30 -10.71 -10.49 40.67
N GLY A 31 -10.64 -10.14 39.38
CA GLY A 31 -11.82 -9.80 38.57
C GLY A 31 -12.77 -10.99 38.35
N ILE A 32 -12.23 -12.21 38.19
CA ILE A 32 -13.01 -13.45 38.11
C ILE A 32 -13.69 -13.77 39.46
N ALA A 33 -13.03 -13.48 40.59
CA ALA A 33 -13.62 -13.63 41.92
C ALA A 33 -14.77 -12.65 42.17
N VAL A 34 -14.70 -11.42 41.63
CA VAL A 34 -15.78 -10.42 41.73
C VAL A 34 -16.94 -10.72 40.77
N HIS A 35 -16.68 -11.27 39.59
CA HIS A 35 -17.73 -11.54 38.60
C HIS A 35 -18.65 -12.72 38.97
N ASN A 36 -18.20 -13.64 39.82
CA ASN A 36 -19.02 -14.72 40.38
C ASN A 36 -19.99 -14.26 41.48
N ASN A 37 -19.87 -13.01 41.98
CA ASN A 37 -20.73 -12.46 43.05
C ASN A 37 -21.75 -11.39 42.58
N PHE A 38 -21.86 -11.10 41.28
CA PHE A 38 -22.90 -10.21 40.75
C PHE A 38 -23.56 -10.81 39.50
N LYS A 39 -24.53 -11.71 39.73
CA LYS A 39 -25.63 -11.96 38.78
C LYS A 39 -26.86 -11.19 39.26
N GLY A 40 -27.07 -10.01 38.70
CA GLY A 40 -28.24 -9.19 38.99
C GLY A 40 -28.46 -8.11 37.92
N GLU A 41 -29.53 -8.31 37.14
CA GLU A 41 -30.32 -7.35 36.36
C GLU A 41 -29.67 -6.48 35.25
N ALA A 42 -29.99 -6.85 34.01
CA ALA A 42 -29.80 -6.02 32.83
C ALA A 42 -30.93 -4.97 32.72
N LYS A 43 -30.59 -3.68 32.87
CA LYS A 43 -31.45 -2.55 32.45
C LYS A 43 -30.94 -1.90 31.18
N GLU A 44 -31.83 -1.81 30.19
CA GLU A 44 -31.69 -1.11 28.92
C GLU A 44 -31.26 0.36 29.07
N LYS A 45 -30.31 0.82 28.25
CA LYS A 45 -30.00 2.25 28.08
C LYS A 45 -30.13 2.68 26.61
N LYS A 46 -31.08 3.59 26.38
CA LYS A 46 -31.39 4.29 25.12
C LYS A 46 -30.23 5.19 24.66
N GLY A 47 -30.01 5.25 23.35
CA GLY A 47 -28.86 5.87 22.71
C GLY A 47 -28.95 7.38 22.47
N ILE A 48 -27.89 8.08 22.82
CA ILE A 48 -27.52 9.41 22.27
C ILE A 48 -26.16 9.26 21.57
N LYS A 49 -26.07 9.77 20.34
CA LYS A 49 -24.91 9.65 19.42
C LYS A 49 -23.62 10.18 20.05
N ARG A 50 -22.67 9.28 20.36
CA ARG A 50 -21.29 9.58 20.81
C ARG A 50 -20.28 9.36 19.68
N LYS A 51 -19.14 10.04 19.77
CA LYS A 51 -17.95 9.79 18.94
C LYS A 51 -17.12 8.71 19.61
N ASP A 52 -16.81 7.65 18.86
CA ASP A 52 -16.08 6.48 19.37
C ASP A 52 -14.83 6.85 20.18
N THR A 53 -14.74 6.34 21.41
CA THR A 53 -13.55 6.37 22.25
C THR A 53 -12.38 5.64 21.58
N ALA A 54 -11.15 5.84 22.05
CA ALA A 54 -9.99 5.12 21.52
C ALA A 54 -10.15 3.60 21.67
N GLU A 55 -10.75 3.18 22.79
CA GLU A 55 -11.10 1.81 23.12
C GLU A 55 -12.26 1.28 22.28
N GLU A 56 -13.31 2.07 22.01
CA GLU A 56 -14.38 1.70 21.07
C GLU A 56 -13.87 1.63 19.62
N LYS A 57 -12.90 2.45 19.21
CA LYS A 57 -12.25 2.32 17.91
C LYS A 57 -11.34 1.10 17.86
N HIS A 58 -10.63 0.80 18.94
CA HIS A 58 -9.87 -0.43 19.08
C HIS A 58 -10.81 -1.63 18.97
N ASN A 59 -11.92 -1.64 19.70
CA ASN A 59 -12.95 -2.68 19.74
C ASN A 59 -13.76 -2.76 18.45
N LYS A 60 -14.02 -1.67 17.73
CA LYS A 60 -14.62 -1.69 16.39
C LYS A 60 -13.62 -2.15 15.33
N SER A 61 -12.34 -1.82 15.48
CA SER A 61 -11.28 -2.34 14.60
C SER A 61 -11.02 -3.82 14.89
N ALA A 62 -11.12 -4.24 16.16
CA ALA A 62 -11.01 -5.60 16.62
C ALA A 62 -12.26 -6.38 16.22
N ALA A 63 -13.46 -5.82 16.30
CA ALA A 63 -14.70 -6.39 15.80
C ALA A 63 -14.73 -6.45 14.26
N LYS A 64 -14.11 -5.50 13.56
CA LYS A 64 -13.89 -5.58 12.10
C LYS A 64 -12.85 -6.62 11.73
N ARG A 65 -11.77 -6.75 12.52
CA ARG A 65 -10.81 -7.86 12.44
C ARG A 65 -11.45 -9.18 12.84
N ALA A 66 -12.42 -9.17 13.75
CA ALA A 66 -13.15 -10.32 14.27
C ALA A 66 -14.22 -10.77 13.28
N ARG A 67 -14.91 -9.87 12.59
CA ARG A 67 -15.75 -10.23 11.42
C ARG A 67 -14.89 -10.80 10.30
N ASN A 68 -13.71 -10.21 10.07
CA ASN A 68 -12.71 -10.78 9.18
C ASN A 68 -12.02 -12.06 9.72
N SER A 69 -12.15 -12.42 11.00
CA SER A 69 -11.53 -13.61 11.59
C SER A 69 -12.52 -14.73 11.91
N HIS A 70 -13.80 -14.40 12.14
CA HIS A 70 -14.92 -15.35 12.15
C HIS A 70 -15.22 -15.85 10.73
N LEU A 71 -14.84 -15.07 9.71
CA LEU A 71 -14.77 -15.50 8.30
C LEU A 71 -13.41 -16.16 7.94
N VAL A 72 -12.53 -16.35 8.93
CA VAL A 72 -11.27 -17.09 8.81
C VAL A 72 -11.28 -18.19 9.87
N ILE A 73 -12.18 -19.16 9.69
CA ILE A 73 -11.70 -20.54 9.77
C ILE A 73 -10.81 -20.71 8.54
N ALA A 74 -9.58 -20.17 8.60
CA ALA A 74 -8.53 -20.72 7.77
C ALA A 74 -8.43 -22.16 8.26
N ALA A 75 -9.00 -23.10 7.50
CA ALA A 75 -8.57 -24.49 7.54
C ALA A 75 -7.07 -24.43 7.71
N ALA A 76 -6.59 -24.96 8.84
CA ALA A 76 -5.24 -24.71 9.31
C ALA A 76 -4.30 -25.10 8.16
N ILE A 77 -3.73 -24.09 7.47
CA ILE A 77 -2.96 -24.34 6.26
C ILE A 77 -1.71 -25.07 6.75
N SER A 78 -1.71 -26.39 6.56
CA SER A 78 -0.55 -27.23 6.78
C SER A 78 0.52 -26.78 5.81
N CYS A 79 1.74 -26.59 6.31
CA CYS A 79 2.86 -26.28 5.47
C CYS A 79 3.10 -27.49 4.56
N LYS A 80 2.91 -27.35 3.24
CA LYS A 80 3.15 -28.43 2.26
C LYS A 80 4.54 -29.08 2.37
N SER A 81 5.51 -28.40 2.98
CA SER A 81 6.87 -28.91 3.17
C SER A 81 7.09 -29.68 4.48
N CYS A 82 6.35 -29.39 5.56
CA CYS A 82 6.55 -30.08 6.85
C CYS A 82 5.26 -30.65 7.48
N GLY A 83 4.10 -30.55 6.82
CA GLY A 83 2.81 -31.07 7.29
C GLY A 83 2.19 -30.31 8.47
N GLU A 84 2.98 -29.53 9.23
CA GLU A 84 2.52 -28.81 10.41
C GLU A 84 1.65 -27.59 10.08
N SER A 85 0.66 -27.32 10.94
CA SER A 85 -0.20 -26.13 10.89
C SER A 85 0.43 -24.93 11.63
N GLY A 86 -0.10 -23.72 11.44
CA GLY A 86 0.37 -22.53 12.17
C GLY A 86 1.61 -21.83 11.60
N HIS A 87 2.07 -22.26 10.43
CA HIS A 87 3.21 -21.69 9.73
C HIS A 87 2.86 -20.44 8.89
N SER A 88 3.78 -19.48 8.82
CA SER A 88 3.69 -18.33 7.90
C SER A 88 4.88 -18.31 6.94
N SER A 89 4.60 -18.13 5.64
CA SER A 89 5.66 -17.96 4.65
C SER A 89 6.23 -16.54 4.71
N ALA A 90 7.55 -16.40 4.76
CA ALA A 90 8.26 -15.15 4.67
C ALA A 90 9.23 -15.19 3.48
N ARG A 91 9.35 -14.08 2.74
CA ARG A 91 10.32 -13.95 1.65
C ARG A 91 11.36 -12.90 2.00
N MET A 92 12.63 -13.23 1.83
CA MET A 92 13.75 -12.31 2.02
C MET A 92 14.29 -11.88 0.66
N SER A 93 14.34 -10.57 0.39
CA SER A 93 14.83 -10.03 -0.88
C SER A 93 16.27 -9.55 -0.76
N ILE A 94 17.14 -10.04 -1.65
CA ILE A 94 18.58 -9.76 -1.71
C ILE A 94 19.03 -9.64 -3.18
N PRO A 95 20.20 -9.05 -3.48
CA PRO A 95 20.75 -9.08 -4.84
C PRO A 95 21.11 -10.52 -5.25
N LEU A 96 20.77 -10.91 -6.49
CA LEU A 96 21.12 -12.23 -7.02
C LEU A 96 22.64 -12.46 -7.02
N ARG A 97 23.45 -11.45 -7.41
CA ARG A 97 24.92 -11.55 -7.40
C ARG A 97 25.48 -11.91 -6.03
N SER A 98 24.79 -11.55 -4.94
CA SER A 98 25.23 -11.85 -3.59
C SER A 98 25.09 -13.33 -3.20
N PHE A 99 24.43 -14.14 -4.03
CA PHE A 99 24.29 -15.59 -3.87
C PHE A 99 25.39 -16.38 -4.58
N PHE A 100 26.33 -15.71 -5.23
CA PHE A 100 27.44 -16.33 -5.93
C PHE A 100 28.75 -15.93 -5.26
N PRO A 101 29.75 -16.83 -5.18
CA PRO A 101 31.11 -16.47 -4.81
C PRO A 101 31.66 -15.38 -5.73
N THR A 102 32.48 -14.48 -5.18
CA THR A 102 33.09 -13.40 -5.96
C THR A 102 34.02 -13.90 -7.05
N SER A 103 34.61 -15.08 -6.88
CA SER A 103 35.50 -15.75 -7.83
C SER A 103 34.77 -16.43 -9.00
N ASP A 104 33.45 -16.51 -8.99
CA ASP A 104 32.65 -17.25 -9.98
C ASP A 104 31.80 -16.28 -10.82
N ASP A 105 32.47 -15.40 -11.58
CA ASP A 105 31.81 -14.44 -12.49
C ASP A 105 31.17 -15.13 -13.70
N ASP A 106 31.82 -16.16 -14.25
CA ASP A 106 31.34 -16.86 -15.44
C ASP A 106 30.06 -17.68 -15.15
N ALA A 107 30.01 -18.46 -14.07
CA ALA A 107 28.78 -19.17 -13.73
C ALA A 107 27.64 -18.20 -13.40
N PHE A 108 27.94 -17.06 -12.77
CA PHE A 108 26.95 -16.02 -12.54
C PHE A 108 26.42 -15.44 -13.85
N ASN A 109 27.29 -15.07 -14.79
CA ASN A 109 26.90 -14.49 -16.07
C ASN A 109 26.09 -15.48 -16.92
N ASN A 110 26.50 -16.75 -16.96
CA ASN A 110 25.77 -17.82 -17.63
C ASN A 110 24.37 -18.02 -17.04
N THR A 111 24.28 -18.09 -15.71
CA THR A 111 22.99 -18.17 -15.01
C THR A 111 22.13 -16.94 -15.31
N LEU A 112 22.71 -15.75 -15.22
CA LEU A 112 22.00 -14.49 -15.45
C LEU A 112 21.42 -14.43 -16.86
N ASN A 113 22.18 -14.84 -17.87
CA ASN A 113 21.70 -14.90 -19.25
C ASN A 113 20.56 -15.91 -19.40
N LYS A 114 20.67 -17.11 -18.80
CA LYS A 114 19.58 -18.09 -18.80
C LYS A 114 18.32 -17.55 -18.12
N ILE A 115 18.45 -16.88 -16.98
CA ILE A 115 17.33 -16.24 -16.27
C ILE A 115 16.68 -15.16 -17.14
N LYS A 116 17.49 -14.35 -17.85
CA LYS A 116 16.97 -13.31 -18.74
C LYS A 116 16.15 -13.91 -19.88
N SER A 117 16.68 -14.93 -20.56
CA SER A 117 15.98 -15.61 -21.66
C SER A 117 14.68 -16.26 -21.18
N LEU A 118 14.70 -16.97 -20.03
CA LEU A 118 13.50 -17.53 -19.42
C LEU A 118 12.48 -16.45 -19.04
N SER A 119 12.92 -15.36 -18.41
CA SER A 119 12.03 -14.27 -18.01
C SER A 119 11.41 -13.58 -19.23
N MET A 120 12.17 -13.40 -20.30
CA MET A 120 11.69 -12.83 -21.57
C MET A 120 10.65 -13.74 -22.23
N PHE A 121 10.95 -15.03 -22.32
CA PHE A 121 10.04 -16.04 -22.84
C PHE A 121 8.71 -16.07 -22.07
N LEU A 122 8.75 -16.15 -20.74
CA LEU A 122 7.53 -16.16 -19.92
C LEU A 122 6.72 -14.86 -20.05
N ARG A 123 7.38 -13.71 -20.20
CA ARG A 123 6.67 -12.44 -20.44
C ARG A 123 5.90 -12.52 -21.76
N ASN A 124 6.54 -13.00 -22.81
CA ASN A 124 5.93 -13.15 -24.13
C ASN A 124 4.73 -14.09 -24.12
N VAL A 125 4.92 -15.32 -23.64
CA VAL A 125 3.91 -16.38 -23.70
C VAL A 125 2.72 -16.06 -22.80
N ILE A 126 2.99 -15.69 -21.53
CA ILE A 126 1.90 -15.48 -20.56
C ILE A 126 1.10 -14.23 -20.90
N TYR A 127 1.73 -13.15 -21.37
CA TYR A 127 0.99 -11.93 -21.68
C TYR A 127 -0.01 -12.16 -22.82
N ARG A 128 0.41 -12.85 -23.90
CA ARG A 128 -0.47 -13.27 -24.99
C ARG A 128 -1.58 -14.18 -24.51
N ALA A 129 -1.26 -15.18 -23.68
CA ALA A 129 -2.26 -16.08 -23.09
C ALA A 129 -3.34 -15.31 -22.31
N GLN A 130 -2.94 -14.34 -21.47
CA GLN A 130 -3.89 -13.55 -20.70
C GLN A 130 -4.78 -12.66 -21.59
N LEU A 131 -4.21 -12.04 -22.63
CA LEU A 131 -5.00 -11.25 -23.58
C LEU A 131 -5.99 -12.12 -24.36
N PHE A 132 -5.56 -13.30 -24.84
CA PHE A 132 -6.40 -14.27 -25.52
C PHE A 132 -7.62 -14.65 -24.67
N ILE A 133 -7.41 -15.02 -23.40
CA ILE A 133 -8.51 -15.41 -22.50
C ILE A 133 -9.42 -14.24 -22.17
N ASN A 134 -8.86 -13.05 -21.95
CA ASN A 134 -9.70 -11.87 -21.73
C ASN A 134 -10.57 -11.56 -22.96
N TYR A 135 -10.06 -11.77 -24.17
CA TYR A 135 -10.82 -11.60 -25.41
C TYR A 135 -11.92 -12.64 -25.54
N TYR A 136 -11.58 -13.91 -25.29
CA TYR A 136 -12.52 -15.02 -25.30
C TYR A 136 -13.72 -14.77 -24.37
N ILE A 137 -13.47 -14.41 -23.11
CA ILE A 137 -14.53 -14.18 -22.11
C ILE A 137 -15.45 -12.99 -22.50
N LEU A 138 -14.91 -12.01 -23.24
CA LEU A 138 -15.70 -10.90 -23.75
C LEU A 138 -16.60 -11.32 -24.91
N LYS A 139 -16.12 -12.18 -25.82
CA LYS A 139 -16.88 -12.62 -26.99
C LYS A 139 -17.91 -13.70 -26.65
N TYR A 140 -17.56 -14.66 -25.79
CA TYR A 140 -18.44 -15.75 -25.36
C TYR A 140 -18.73 -15.63 -23.86
N PRO A 141 -19.80 -14.90 -23.51
CA PRO A 141 -20.02 -14.50 -22.14
C PRO A 141 -20.75 -15.52 -21.26
N ALA A 142 -21.44 -16.45 -21.90
CA ALA A 142 -22.23 -17.51 -21.28
C ALA A 142 -21.36 -18.74 -21.01
N ASP A 143 -21.75 -19.53 -20.00
CA ASP A 143 -21.21 -20.87 -19.73
C ASP A 143 -19.68 -20.94 -19.61
N LEU A 144 -19.10 -19.98 -18.87
CA LEU A 144 -17.65 -19.88 -18.68
C LEU A 144 -17.13 -21.01 -17.77
N PRO A 145 -16.15 -21.81 -18.22
CA PRO A 145 -15.61 -22.92 -17.44
C PRO A 145 -14.71 -22.46 -16.29
N ASN A 146 -14.74 -23.20 -15.17
CA ASN A 146 -13.87 -22.96 -14.02
C ASN A 146 -12.41 -23.38 -14.28
N GLU A 147 -12.14 -24.05 -15.40
CA GLU A 147 -10.84 -24.46 -15.91
C GLU A 147 -9.91 -23.26 -16.10
N PHE A 148 -10.43 -22.06 -16.36
CA PHE A 148 -9.64 -20.82 -16.43
C PHE A 148 -8.94 -20.46 -15.11
N PHE A 149 -9.31 -21.10 -14.00
CA PHE A 149 -8.66 -20.95 -12.70
C PHE A 149 -7.71 -22.10 -12.36
N GLN A 150 -7.42 -22.99 -13.31
CA GLN A 150 -6.54 -24.14 -13.12
C GLN A 150 -5.20 -23.96 -13.82
N GLN A 151 -4.12 -24.38 -13.17
CA GLN A 151 -2.76 -24.35 -13.72
C GLN A 151 -2.64 -25.09 -15.07
N ASN A 152 -3.27 -26.26 -15.18
CA ASN A 152 -3.17 -27.12 -16.36
C ASN A 152 -3.71 -26.47 -17.63
N PHE A 153 -4.81 -25.71 -17.51
CA PHE A 153 -5.38 -24.97 -18.62
C PHE A 153 -4.41 -23.94 -19.18
N TRP A 154 -3.90 -23.06 -18.30
CA TRP A 154 -2.91 -22.04 -18.68
C TRP A 154 -1.65 -22.66 -19.26
N TYR A 155 -1.19 -23.80 -18.73
CA TYR A 155 -0.02 -24.49 -19.25
C TYR A 155 -0.26 -25.03 -20.67
N SER A 156 -1.42 -25.64 -20.93
CA SER A 156 -1.83 -26.08 -22.27
C SER A 156 -1.93 -24.90 -23.26
N LEU A 157 -2.53 -23.77 -22.87
CA LEU A 157 -2.62 -22.58 -23.72
C LEU A 157 -1.23 -22.00 -24.02
N CYS A 158 -0.35 -21.96 -23.02
CA CYS A 158 1.03 -21.52 -23.22
C CYS A 158 1.80 -22.46 -24.15
N ARG A 159 1.47 -23.76 -24.17
CA ARG A 159 2.03 -24.73 -25.12
C ARG A 159 1.54 -24.53 -26.56
N LEU A 160 0.29 -24.11 -26.72
CA LEU A 160 -0.24 -23.69 -28.03
C LEU A 160 0.52 -22.46 -28.55
N ILE A 161 0.65 -21.44 -27.70
CA ILE A 161 1.35 -20.18 -28.02
C ILE A 161 2.84 -20.38 -28.36
N ASN A 162 3.49 -21.40 -27.80
CA ASN A 162 4.91 -21.67 -28.03
C ASN A 162 5.18 -22.84 -29.00
N GLU A 163 4.16 -23.23 -29.79
CA GLU A 163 4.23 -24.25 -30.84
C GLU A 163 4.54 -25.69 -30.33
N ASN A 164 4.43 -25.98 -29.03
CA ASN A 164 4.60 -27.33 -28.48
C ASN A 164 3.26 -28.08 -28.30
N MET A 165 2.17 -27.56 -28.86
CA MET A 165 0.86 -28.19 -28.94
C MET A 165 0.16 -27.62 -30.18
N SER A 166 -0.42 -28.48 -31.01
CA SER A 166 -1.23 -28.03 -32.15
C SER A 166 -2.57 -27.48 -31.67
N ILE A 167 -3.19 -26.62 -32.48
CA ILE A 167 -4.54 -26.14 -32.20
C ILE A 167 -5.54 -27.30 -32.13
N GLU A 168 -5.35 -28.34 -32.95
CA GLU A 168 -6.20 -29.53 -32.98
C GLU A 168 -6.15 -30.32 -31.67
N SER A 169 -4.94 -30.57 -31.13
CA SER A 169 -4.78 -31.21 -29.83
C SER A 169 -5.33 -30.35 -28.68
N PHE A 170 -5.20 -29.02 -28.80
CA PHE A 170 -5.77 -28.11 -27.80
C PHE A 170 -7.31 -28.12 -27.84
N LYS A 171 -7.91 -28.10 -29.03
CA LYS A 171 -9.35 -28.28 -29.24
C LYS A 171 -9.80 -29.61 -28.67
N GLN A 172 -9.22 -30.75 -29.08
CA GLN A 172 -9.66 -32.06 -28.62
C GLN A 172 -9.71 -32.17 -27.08
N LYS A 173 -8.78 -31.49 -26.39
CA LYS A 173 -8.73 -31.44 -24.93
C LYS A 173 -9.82 -30.57 -24.28
N TYR A 174 -10.32 -29.55 -24.97
CA TYR A 174 -11.18 -28.51 -24.36
C TYR A 174 -12.46 -28.20 -25.14
N ILE A 175 -12.72 -28.79 -26.30
CA ILE A 175 -13.81 -28.46 -27.22
C ILE A 175 -15.20 -28.67 -26.60
N SER A 176 -15.35 -29.67 -25.74
CA SER A 176 -16.57 -29.94 -24.98
C SER A 176 -16.87 -28.89 -23.91
N HIS A 177 -15.88 -28.10 -23.51
CA HIS A 177 -15.98 -27.15 -22.39
C HIS A 177 -15.79 -25.69 -22.82
N ILE A 178 -15.05 -25.43 -23.91
CA ILE A 178 -14.66 -24.10 -24.39
C ILE A 178 -14.84 -24.08 -25.92
N PRO A 179 -16.06 -23.79 -26.42
CA PRO A 179 -16.33 -23.74 -27.86
C PRO A 179 -15.64 -22.54 -28.55
N HIS A 180 -15.60 -22.51 -29.89
CA HIS A 180 -15.11 -21.37 -30.69
C HIS A 180 -13.64 -20.92 -30.47
N LEU A 181 -12.80 -21.77 -29.89
CA LEU A 181 -11.38 -21.41 -29.63
C LEU A 181 -10.59 -21.07 -30.90
N GLU A 182 -10.84 -21.79 -32.00
CA GLU A 182 -10.16 -21.55 -33.28
C GLU A 182 -10.60 -20.27 -33.97
N GLU A 183 -11.88 -19.93 -33.85
CA GLU A 183 -12.41 -18.67 -34.38
C GLU A 183 -11.67 -17.48 -33.72
N ILE A 184 -11.57 -17.48 -32.39
CA ILE A 184 -10.83 -16.45 -31.64
C ILE A 184 -9.35 -16.44 -31.99
N TRP A 185 -8.74 -17.63 -32.10
CA TRP A 185 -7.33 -17.74 -32.46
C TRP A 185 -7.06 -17.11 -33.83
N THR A 186 -7.91 -17.41 -34.81
CA THR A 186 -7.80 -16.89 -36.18
C THR A 186 -8.04 -15.39 -36.21
N GLU A 187 -9.08 -14.91 -35.52
CA GLU A 187 -9.42 -13.49 -35.43
C GLU A 187 -8.27 -12.66 -34.84
N LEU A 188 -7.69 -13.11 -33.71
CA LEU A 188 -6.58 -12.41 -33.07
C LEU A 188 -5.28 -12.52 -33.87
N SER A 189 -5.06 -13.64 -34.56
CA SER A 189 -3.89 -13.83 -35.44
C SER A 189 -3.99 -13.02 -36.73
N GLY A 190 -5.20 -12.66 -37.17
CA GLY A 190 -5.44 -11.83 -38.34
C GLY A 190 -5.28 -10.32 -38.09
N LEU A 191 -5.07 -9.90 -36.84
CA LEU A 191 -4.83 -8.49 -36.52
C LEU A 191 -3.49 -8.01 -37.09
N GLU A 192 -3.50 -6.83 -37.71
CA GLU A 192 -2.30 -6.23 -38.30
C GLU A 192 -1.16 -6.10 -37.27
N GLY A 193 0.01 -6.63 -37.62
CA GLY A 193 1.22 -6.56 -36.78
C GLY A 193 1.19 -7.48 -35.54
N VAL A 194 0.21 -8.37 -35.42
CA VAL A 194 0.07 -9.28 -34.27
C VAL A 194 0.61 -10.66 -34.61
N SER A 195 1.55 -11.14 -33.80
CA SER A 195 1.95 -12.55 -33.80
C SER A 195 1.53 -13.21 -32.49
N MET A 196 0.70 -14.25 -32.59
CA MET A 196 0.27 -15.06 -31.46
C MET A 196 1.32 -16.10 -31.03
N LEU A 197 2.23 -16.48 -31.93
CA LEU A 197 3.23 -17.52 -31.69
C LEU A 197 4.53 -16.95 -31.12
N VAL A 198 5.16 -17.72 -30.24
CA VAL A 198 6.41 -17.35 -29.57
C VAL A 198 7.43 -18.47 -29.73
N LYS A 199 8.47 -18.21 -30.52
CA LYS A 199 9.58 -19.14 -30.71
C LYS A 199 10.38 -19.33 -29.42
N LYS A 200 10.87 -20.56 -29.22
CA LYS A 200 11.66 -20.95 -28.03
C LYS A 200 13.15 -20.64 -28.13
N GLU A 201 13.70 -20.35 -29.32
CA GLU A 201 15.11 -19.99 -29.54
C GLU A 201 16.12 -20.83 -28.71
N GLY A 202 16.05 -22.16 -28.80
CA GLY A 202 16.97 -23.06 -28.08
C GLY A 202 16.78 -23.11 -26.55
N LEU A 203 15.71 -22.55 -26.00
CA LEU A 203 15.41 -22.63 -24.56
C LEU A 203 15.16 -24.08 -24.11
N THR A 204 16.07 -24.59 -23.30
CA THR A 204 15.91 -25.83 -22.52
C THR A 204 15.39 -25.56 -21.10
N ASN A 205 14.77 -26.56 -20.45
CA ASN A 205 14.34 -26.55 -19.05
C ASN A 205 13.33 -25.45 -18.67
N TYR A 206 12.57 -24.93 -19.63
CA TYR A 206 11.56 -23.89 -19.39
C TYR A 206 10.25 -24.45 -18.80
N GLY A 207 9.95 -25.74 -19.01
CA GLY A 207 8.65 -26.35 -18.70
C GLY A 207 8.21 -26.15 -17.25
N GLN A 208 9.09 -26.46 -16.28
CA GLN A 208 8.78 -26.26 -14.86
C GLN A 208 8.61 -24.79 -14.48
N VAL A 209 9.43 -23.92 -15.07
CA VAL A 209 9.32 -22.48 -14.83
C VAL A 209 8.00 -21.94 -15.38
N LEU A 210 7.60 -22.41 -16.57
CA LEU A 210 6.32 -22.07 -17.19
C LEU A 210 5.14 -22.60 -16.38
N ALA A 211 5.20 -23.84 -15.90
CA ALA A 211 4.17 -24.43 -15.04
C ALA A 211 3.95 -23.59 -13.77
N SER A 212 5.02 -23.22 -13.07
CA SER A 212 4.90 -22.37 -11.87
C SER A 212 4.39 -20.96 -12.22
N ALA A 213 4.74 -20.42 -13.37
CA ALA A 213 4.22 -19.14 -13.81
C ALA A 213 2.72 -19.21 -14.15
N CYS A 214 2.24 -20.33 -14.71
CA CYS A 214 0.83 -20.60 -14.97
C CYS A 214 0.01 -20.72 -13.68
N GLU A 215 0.56 -21.37 -12.64
CA GLU A 215 -0.05 -21.43 -11.30
C GLU A 215 -0.27 -20.03 -10.73
N ASN A 216 0.74 -19.15 -10.87
CA ASN A 216 0.64 -17.76 -10.43
C ASN A 216 -0.43 -16.97 -11.21
N VAL A 217 -0.61 -17.24 -12.51
CA VAL A 217 -1.65 -16.60 -13.33
C VAL A 217 -3.03 -17.05 -12.90
N ALA A 218 -3.25 -18.37 -12.79
CA ALA A 218 -4.50 -18.95 -12.31
C ALA A 218 -4.91 -18.37 -10.95
N THR A 219 -3.95 -18.33 -10.01
CA THR A 219 -4.15 -17.73 -8.68
C THR A 219 -4.46 -16.23 -8.77
N CYS A 220 -3.83 -15.50 -9.68
CA CYS A 220 -4.08 -14.07 -9.89
C CYS A 220 -5.50 -13.81 -10.40
N TYR A 221 -6.00 -14.62 -11.33
CA TYR A 221 -7.39 -14.54 -11.81
C TYR A 221 -8.38 -14.83 -10.69
N ASN A 222 -8.17 -15.90 -9.92
CA ASN A 222 -9.03 -16.25 -8.79
C ASN A 222 -9.07 -15.11 -7.74
N ASN A 223 -7.89 -14.65 -7.29
CA ASN A 223 -7.78 -13.56 -6.33
C ASN A 223 -8.39 -12.25 -6.83
N PHE A 224 -8.33 -11.98 -8.13
CA PHE A 224 -8.93 -10.78 -8.71
C PHE A 224 -10.44 -10.73 -8.43
N TYR A 225 -11.17 -11.81 -8.71
CA TYR A 225 -12.61 -11.84 -8.47
C TYR A 225 -12.94 -11.83 -6.97
N THR A 226 -12.23 -12.64 -6.18
CA THR A 226 -12.51 -12.76 -4.74
C THR A 226 -12.18 -11.48 -3.94
N GLU A 227 -11.18 -10.71 -4.34
CA GLU A 227 -10.80 -9.47 -3.65
C GLU A 227 -11.58 -8.22 -4.12
N ASN A 228 -12.12 -8.23 -5.35
CA ASN A 228 -12.77 -7.04 -5.92
C ASN A 228 -14.30 -7.09 -5.87
N PHE A 229 -14.93 -8.26 -5.75
CA PHE A 229 -16.38 -8.41 -5.77
C PHE A 229 -17.12 -7.48 -4.80
N GLU A 230 -16.81 -7.57 -3.50
CA GLU A 230 -17.44 -6.72 -2.47
C GLU A 230 -17.28 -5.23 -2.78
N ASN A 231 -16.09 -4.82 -3.21
CA ASN A 231 -15.79 -3.43 -3.53
C ASN A 231 -16.58 -2.94 -4.75
N ILE A 232 -16.71 -3.75 -5.80
CA ILE A 232 -17.44 -3.40 -7.02
C ILE A 232 -18.92 -3.21 -6.70
N VAL A 233 -19.53 -4.20 -6.05
CA VAL A 233 -20.95 -4.16 -5.64
C VAL A 233 -21.21 -2.99 -4.69
N SER A 234 -20.34 -2.77 -3.71
CA SER A 234 -20.46 -1.63 -2.80
C SER A 234 -20.43 -0.29 -3.53
N ASN A 235 -19.50 -0.10 -4.47
CA ASN A 235 -19.41 1.14 -5.23
C ASN A 235 -20.63 1.36 -6.13
N TYR A 236 -21.22 0.29 -6.68
CA TYR A 236 -22.47 0.35 -7.43
C TYR A 236 -23.61 0.91 -6.58
N PHE A 237 -23.92 0.31 -5.44
CA PHE A 237 -25.00 0.81 -4.58
C PHE A 237 -24.72 2.21 -4.02
N ILE A 238 -23.47 2.51 -3.62
CA ILE A 238 -23.08 3.86 -3.18
C ILE A 238 -23.36 4.89 -4.29
N TYR A 239 -23.08 4.54 -5.55
CA TYR A 239 -23.32 5.41 -6.68
C TYR A 239 -24.81 5.60 -6.94
N MET A 240 -25.59 4.51 -7.01
CA MET A 240 -27.04 4.57 -7.25
C MET A 240 -27.75 5.41 -6.18
N ILE A 241 -27.44 5.20 -4.90
CA ILE A 241 -28.03 5.99 -3.80
C ILE A 241 -27.63 7.46 -3.90
N ARG A 242 -26.38 7.75 -4.28
CA ARG A 242 -25.90 9.14 -4.38
C ARG A 242 -26.49 9.87 -5.58
N ALA A 243 -26.76 9.17 -6.68
CA ALA A 243 -27.40 9.73 -7.86
C ALA A 243 -28.85 10.13 -7.55
N GLU A 244 -29.58 9.26 -6.85
CA GLU A 244 -30.99 9.47 -6.48
C GLU A 244 -31.15 10.45 -5.30
N PHE A 245 -30.35 10.28 -4.24
CA PHE A 245 -30.47 11.01 -2.98
C PHE A 245 -29.23 11.87 -2.68
N GLN A 246 -29.14 13.03 -3.32
CA GLN A 246 -27.95 13.89 -3.25
C GLN A 246 -27.69 14.51 -1.86
N ASP A 247 -28.75 14.73 -1.07
CA ASP A 247 -28.67 15.34 0.26
C ASP A 247 -28.25 14.36 1.36
N LEU A 248 -28.18 13.06 1.06
CA LEU A 248 -27.77 12.06 2.04
C LEU A 248 -26.27 12.17 2.34
N ARG A 249 -25.96 12.20 3.64
CA ARG A 249 -24.59 12.17 4.12
C ARG A 249 -23.93 10.86 3.71
N MET A 250 -22.73 10.95 3.14
CA MET A 250 -21.93 9.79 2.70
C MET A 250 -21.70 8.74 3.81
N SER A 251 -21.62 9.16 5.07
CA SER A 251 -21.51 8.22 6.20
C SER A 251 -22.75 7.33 6.35
N TYR A 252 -23.94 7.87 6.06
CA TYR A 252 -25.20 7.14 6.15
C TYR A 252 -25.40 6.21 4.94
N ILE A 253 -25.06 6.67 3.74
CA ILE A 253 -25.04 5.81 2.53
C ILE A 253 -24.17 4.58 2.78
N LYS A 254 -22.96 4.79 3.34
CA LYS A 254 -22.06 3.69 3.69
C LYS A 254 -22.61 2.77 4.77
N SER A 255 -23.32 3.30 5.78
CA SER A 255 -23.92 2.42 6.79
C SER A 255 -25.01 1.52 6.22
N ILE A 256 -25.82 2.02 5.28
CA ILE A 256 -26.83 1.19 4.60
C ILE A 256 -26.15 0.10 3.77
N VAL A 257 -25.17 0.47 2.94
CA VAL A 257 -24.50 -0.46 2.02
C VAL A 257 -23.73 -1.55 2.79
N TYR A 258 -22.84 -1.15 3.70
CA TYR A 258 -22.00 -2.11 4.42
C TYR A 258 -22.72 -2.79 5.59
N GLY A 259 -23.79 -2.20 6.11
CA GLY A 259 -24.51 -2.71 7.28
C GLY A 259 -25.75 -3.54 6.96
N HIS A 260 -26.32 -3.40 5.75
CA HIS A 260 -27.54 -4.13 5.38
C HIS A 260 -27.45 -4.75 3.98
N ILE A 261 -27.09 -3.97 2.95
CA ILE A 261 -27.14 -4.47 1.56
C ILE A 261 -26.19 -5.65 1.34
N LEU A 262 -24.91 -5.53 1.75
CA LEU A 262 -23.96 -6.64 1.58
C LEU A 262 -24.37 -7.89 2.36
N GLU A 263 -24.98 -7.72 3.53
CA GLU A 263 -25.48 -8.83 4.33
C GLU A 263 -26.61 -9.57 3.61
N ILE A 264 -27.57 -8.83 3.04
CA ILE A 264 -28.66 -9.37 2.22
C ILE A 264 -28.16 -10.10 0.97
N LEU A 265 -27.13 -9.56 0.32
CA LEU A 265 -26.58 -10.15 -0.91
C LEU A 265 -25.71 -11.38 -0.65
N PHE A 266 -25.05 -11.46 0.51
CA PHE A 266 -24.12 -12.56 0.80
C PHE A 266 -24.78 -13.71 1.59
N ASN A 267 -25.98 -13.48 2.13
CA ASN A 267 -26.76 -14.47 2.88
C ASN A 267 -28.04 -14.90 2.14
N VAL A 268 -28.59 -16.06 2.53
CA VAL A 268 -29.81 -16.63 1.91
C VAL A 268 -31.04 -15.78 2.21
N GLN A 269 -31.17 -15.26 3.44
CA GLN A 269 -32.31 -14.49 3.94
C GLN A 269 -31.81 -13.29 4.78
N PRO A 270 -32.50 -12.14 4.80
CA PRO A 270 -33.66 -11.73 3.99
C PRO A 270 -33.27 -11.15 2.61
N SER A 271 -34.24 -10.91 1.73
CA SER A 271 -34.04 -10.32 0.39
C SER A 271 -34.42 -8.83 0.29
N THR A 272 -34.92 -8.26 1.38
CA THR A 272 -35.38 -6.87 1.46
C THR A 272 -34.71 -6.15 2.61
N LEU A 273 -34.55 -4.83 2.50
CA LEU A 273 -34.04 -4.00 3.58
C LEU A 273 -34.99 -4.01 4.79
N PRO A 274 -34.45 -4.07 6.02
CA PRO A 274 -35.24 -3.98 7.25
C PRO A 274 -36.01 -2.64 7.31
N GLU A 275 -37.10 -2.59 8.07
CA GLU A 275 -37.90 -1.36 8.21
C GLU A 275 -37.10 -0.20 8.83
N ASN A 276 -36.16 -0.52 9.72
CA ASN A 276 -35.28 0.46 10.33
C ASN A 276 -33.86 0.35 9.75
N ILE A 277 -33.55 1.22 8.79
CA ILE A 277 -32.21 1.34 8.18
C ILE A 277 -31.36 2.45 8.84
N GLY A 278 -31.75 2.92 10.03
CA GLY A 278 -30.96 3.78 10.91
C GLY A 278 -31.65 5.09 11.35
N SER A 279 -31.18 5.66 12.46
CA SER A 279 -31.82 6.80 13.17
C SER A 279 -31.42 8.21 12.70
N SER A 280 -30.90 8.37 11.47
CA SER A 280 -30.39 9.67 11.00
C SER A 280 -31.27 10.40 10.00
N VAL A 281 -32.36 9.78 9.56
CA VAL A 281 -33.34 10.33 8.60
C VAL A 281 -34.75 9.90 9.04
N ASN A 282 -35.77 10.68 8.65
CA ASN A 282 -37.17 10.39 8.99
C ASN A 282 -37.68 9.10 8.32
N LYS A 283 -38.78 8.53 8.83
CA LYS A 283 -39.35 7.26 8.35
C LYS A 283 -39.72 7.32 6.87
N GLU A 284 -40.30 8.44 6.42
CA GLU A 284 -40.66 8.66 5.01
C GLU A 284 -39.46 8.57 4.05
N THR A 285 -38.31 9.16 4.41
CA THR A 285 -37.09 9.05 3.61
C THR A 285 -36.55 7.62 3.63
N GLN A 286 -36.68 6.89 4.75
CA GLN A 286 -36.30 5.47 4.81
C GLN A 286 -37.15 4.62 3.87
N ASP A 287 -38.46 4.85 3.83
CA ASP A 287 -39.37 4.13 2.94
C ASP A 287 -39.10 4.43 1.46
N LYS A 288 -38.80 5.70 1.11
CA LYS A 288 -38.34 6.09 -0.23
C LYS A 288 -37.05 5.36 -0.62
N ILE A 289 -36.06 5.31 0.28
CA ILE A 289 -34.81 4.59 0.05
C ILE A 289 -35.06 3.09 -0.14
N ARG A 290 -35.92 2.47 0.68
CA ARG A 290 -36.26 1.04 0.58
C ARG A 290 -36.96 0.73 -0.74
N LYS A 291 -37.95 1.55 -1.14
CA LYS A 291 -38.67 1.40 -2.41
C LYS A 291 -37.73 1.48 -3.62
N PHE A 292 -36.72 2.34 -3.56
CA PHE A 292 -35.69 2.45 -4.59
C PHE A 292 -34.69 1.28 -4.59
N LEU A 293 -34.24 0.84 -3.40
CA LEU A 293 -33.15 -0.13 -3.28
C LEU A 293 -33.60 -1.59 -3.39
N ASN A 294 -34.78 -1.95 -2.90
CA ASN A 294 -35.24 -3.34 -2.91
C ASN A 294 -35.26 -3.95 -4.34
N PRO A 295 -35.78 -3.26 -5.38
CA PRO A 295 -35.69 -3.76 -6.75
C PRO A 295 -34.25 -3.98 -7.22
N LEU A 296 -33.34 -3.04 -6.93
CA LEU A 296 -31.92 -3.15 -7.29
C LEU A 296 -31.22 -4.31 -6.56
N ILE A 297 -31.58 -4.56 -5.30
CA ILE A 297 -31.08 -5.69 -4.52
C ILE A 297 -31.53 -7.00 -5.16
N VAL A 298 -32.81 -7.11 -5.51
CA VAL A 298 -33.38 -8.29 -6.18
C VAL A 298 -32.74 -8.52 -7.54
N GLU A 299 -32.55 -7.47 -8.36
CA GLU A 299 -31.85 -7.57 -9.64
C GLU A 299 -30.46 -8.22 -9.49
N ILE A 300 -29.68 -7.79 -8.49
CA ILE A 300 -28.34 -8.33 -8.24
C ILE A 300 -28.43 -9.74 -7.65
N LYS A 301 -29.32 -9.99 -6.69
CA LYS A 301 -29.47 -11.27 -6.00
C LYS A 301 -29.92 -12.38 -6.94
N ASN A 302 -30.80 -12.11 -7.89
CA ASN A 302 -31.24 -13.07 -8.91
C ASN A 302 -30.12 -13.52 -9.87
N ARG A 303 -28.99 -12.81 -9.88
CA ARG A 303 -27.81 -13.10 -10.70
C ARG A 303 -26.67 -13.71 -9.89
N LEU A 304 -26.87 -13.92 -8.59
CA LEU A 304 -25.94 -14.61 -7.72
C LEU A 304 -26.34 -16.09 -7.58
N PRO A 305 -25.39 -16.97 -7.29
CA PRO A 305 -25.71 -18.35 -6.96
C PRO A 305 -26.61 -18.41 -5.70
N PRO A 306 -27.48 -19.44 -5.59
CA PRO A 306 -28.41 -19.58 -4.47
C PRO A 306 -27.70 -19.85 -3.12
N ALA A 307 -26.43 -20.28 -3.16
CA ALA A 307 -25.63 -20.51 -1.96
C ALA A 307 -25.04 -19.20 -1.40
N PRO A 308 -24.79 -19.11 -0.07
CA PRO A 308 -24.12 -17.98 0.54
C PRO A 308 -22.80 -17.62 -0.14
N ILE A 309 -22.58 -16.32 -0.36
CA ILE A 309 -21.34 -15.81 -0.91
C ILE A 309 -20.32 -15.64 0.22
N THR A 310 -19.38 -16.56 0.27
CA THR A 310 -18.23 -16.53 1.17
C THR A 310 -16.96 -16.52 0.33
N LYS A 311 -15.83 -16.18 0.95
CA LYS A 311 -14.53 -16.30 0.28
C LYS A 311 -14.26 -17.73 -0.20
N ALA A 312 -14.72 -18.75 0.53
CA ALA A 312 -14.54 -20.15 0.17
C ALA A 312 -15.39 -20.54 -1.05
N THR A 313 -16.66 -20.13 -1.10
CA THR A 313 -17.53 -20.40 -2.24
C THR A 313 -17.07 -19.66 -3.50
N LEU A 314 -16.66 -18.40 -3.37
CA LEU A 314 -16.06 -17.63 -4.47
C LEU A 314 -14.75 -18.22 -4.98
N ASN A 315 -13.89 -18.76 -4.09
CA ASN A 315 -12.66 -19.41 -4.53
C ASN A 315 -12.92 -20.68 -5.35
N LYS A 316 -14.03 -21.39 -5.08
CA LYS A 316 -14.39 -22.64 -5.76
C LYS A 316 -14.96 -22.39 -7.16
N ALA A 317 -15.79 -21.36 -7.31
CA ALA A 317 -16.42 -21.01 -8.58
C ALA A 317 -16.44 -19.48 -8.79
N PRO A 318 -15.30 -18.86 -9.17
CA PRO A 318 -15.21 -17.41 -9.25
C PRO A 318 -16.05 -16.78 -10.38
N PHE A 319 -16.51 -17.55 -11.37
CA PHE A 319 -17.36 -17.02 -12.44
C PHE A 319 -18.85 -16.96 -12.11
N ASP A 320 -19.30 -17.54 -11.00
CA ASP A 320 -20.69 -17.44 -10.55
C ASP A 320 -21.13 -15.98 -10.31
N ILE A 321 -20.17 -15.07 -10.07
CA ILE A 321 -20.41 -13.63 -9.90
C ILE A 321 -20.27 -12.81 -11.18
N MET A 322 -19.82 -13.41 -12.29
CA MET A 322 -19.63 -12.71 -13.56
C MET A 322 -20.93 -12.10 -14.12
N PRO A 323 -22.11 -12.77 -14.01
CA PRO A 323 -23.38 -12.15 -14.40
C PRO A 323 -23.67 -10.83 -13.70
N VAL A 324 -23.30 -10.71 -12.41
CA VAL A 324 -23.46 -9.46 -11.64
C VAL A 324 -22.57 -8.35 -12.19
N PHE A 325 -21.30 -8.64 -12.50
CA PHE A 325 -20.39 -7.64 -13.06
C PHE A 325 -20.87 -7.12 -14.41
N ARG A 326 -21.35 -8.01 -15.28
CA ARG A 326 -21.92 -7.64 -16.59
C ARG A 326 -23.15 -6.76 -16.44
N HIS A 327 -24.07 -7.12 -15.53
CA HIS A 327 -25.27 -6.33 -15.25
C HIS A 327 -24.94 -4.91 -14.79
N ILE A 328 -23.99 -4.77 -13.86
CA ILE A 328 -23.55 -3.45 -13.38
C ILE A 328 -22.95 -2.62 -14.52
N LEU A 329 -22.14 -3.22 -15.39
CA LEU A 329 -21.56 -2.53 -16.54
C LEU A 329 -22.63 -2.05 -17.52
N SER A 330 -23.56 -2.93 -17.91
CA SER A 330 -24.67 -2.58 -18.80
C SER A 330 -25.52 -1.44 -18.23
N LYS A 331 -25.86 -1.46 -16.94
CA LYS A 331 -26.55 -0.34 -16.29
C LYS A 331 -25.75 0.96 -16.36
N TYR A 332 -24.43 0.91 -16.13
CA TYR A 332 -23.58 2.10 -16.26
C TYR A 332 -23.51 2.63 -17.69
N GLU A 333 -23.47 1.76 -18.69
CA GLU A 333 -23.47 2.11 -20.10
C GLU A 333 -24.76 2.85 -20.47
N SER A 334 -25.93 2.26 -20.20
CA SER A 334 -27.23 2.91 -20.46
C SER A 334 -27.38 4.25 -19.75
N MET A 335 -26.87 4.37 -18.51
CA MET A 335 -26.87 5.65 -17.79
C MET A 335 -25.99 6.71 -18.45
N ILE A 336 -24.86 6.32 -19.03
CA ILE A 336 -23.95 7.27 -19.70
C ILE A 336 -24.53 7.70 -21.03
N GLU A 337 -25.07 6.76 -21.82
CA GLU A 337 -25.72 7.02 -23.11
C GLU A 337 -26.90 7.98 -22.95
N ALA A 338 -27.81 7.71 -22.00
CA ALA A 338 -28.96 8.57 -21.73
C ALA A 338 -28.57 10.01 -21.35
N ASN A 339 -27.39 10.22 -20.72
CA ASN A 339 -26.90 11.57 -20.42
C ASN A 339 -26.21 12.24 -21.62
N GLN A 340 -25.62 11.47 -22.54
CA GLN A 340 -25.02 12.01 -23.77
C GLN A 340 -26.10 12.49 -24.75
N GLU A 341 -27.21 11.76 -24.89
CA GLU A 341 -28.34 12.15 -25.74
C GLU A 341 -29.01 13.45 -25.27
N VAL A 342 -29.18 13.62 -23.96
CA VAL A 342 -29.69 14.87 -23.34
C VAL A 342 -28.74 16.05 -23.58
N THR A 343 -27.44 15.80 -23.74
CA THR A 343 -26.46 16.88 -24.01
C THR A 343 -26.41 17.25 -25.50
N THR A 344 -26.63 16.28 -26.39
CA THR A 344 -26.54 16.47 -27.85
C THR A 344 -27.81 17.12 -28.43
N SER A 345 -28.97 16.85 -27.83
CA SER A 345 -30.26 17.48 -28.18
C SER A 345 -30.37 18.98 -27.80
N ILE A 346 -29.45 19.49 -27.00
CA ILE A 346 -29.37 20.92 -26.62
C ILE A 346 -28.49 21.71 -27.61
N GLN A 347 -27.81 21.06 -28.56
CA GLN A 347 -26.96 21.74 -29.56
C GLN A 347 -27.45 21.52 -31.03
N LEU A 348 -28.20 22.53 -31.50
CA LEU A 348 -28.44 23.03 -32.88
C LEU A 348 -29.69 22.61 -33.68
N PRO A 349 -30.20 23.49 -34.61
CA PRO A 349 -29.58 24.72 -35.12
C PRO A 349 -30.42 26.03 -35.01
N LEU A 350 -29.73 27.13 -34.67
CA LEU A 350 -30.16 28.49 -35.01
C LEU A 350 -29.69 28.79 -36.45
N THR A 351 -30.62 29.12 -37.32
CA THR A 351 -30.38 29.53 -38.71
C THR A 351 -30.30 31.05 -38.86
N LEU A 352 -29.37 31.46 -39.75
CA LEU A 352 -29.29 32.65 -40.61
C LEU A 352 -28.85 34.01 -40.02
N PRO A 353 -28.27 34.94 -40.83
CA PRO A 353 -28.03 34.89 -42.29
C PRO A 353 -26.59 35.18 -42.77
N GLN A 354 -26.41 34.95 -44.07
CA GLN A 354 -25.25 35.23 -44.91
C GLN A 354 -24.83 36.71 -44.90
N GLN A 355 -23.51 36.95 -44.88
CA GLN A 355 -22.90 38.06 -45.61
C GLN A 355 -21.48 37.66 -46.06
N SER A 356 -21.28 37.79 -47.36
CA SER A 356 -20.04 37.55 -48.11
C SER A 356 -19.08 38.74 -48.03
N ASP A 357 -17.85 38.49 -48.48
CA ASP A 357 -16.79 39.44 -48.87
C ASP A 357 -15.79 39.91 -47.80
N LEU A 358 -14.61 39.27 -47.76
CA LEU A 358 -13.40 39.78 -48.42
C LEU A 358 -12.19 38.83 -48.19
N LEU A 359 -11.60 38.39 -49.30
CA LEU A 359 -10.30 37.73 -49.40
C LEU A 359 -9.18 38.78 -49.34
N GLN A 360 -8.10 38.52 -48.59
CA GLN A 360 -6.71 38.39 -49.08
C GLN A 360 -5.64 38.68 -48.01
N GLN A 361 -4.67 37.75 -47.98
CA GLN A 361 -3.23 37.93 -47.79
C GLN A 361 -2.69 38.52 -46.46
N THR A 362 -1.87 37.75 -45.75
CA THR A 362 -0.40 37.86 -45.87
C THR A 362 0.30 36.79 -45.04
N GLU A 363 1.41 36.29 -45.60
CA GLU A 363 2.36 35.35 -45.02
C GLU A 363 3.25 36.01 -43.93
N ASP A 364 3.96 35.14 -43.21
CA ASP A 364 5.19 35.38 -42.46
C ASP A 364 5.18 36.23 -41.18
N SER A 365 5.38 35.56 -40.04
CA SER A 365 6.56 35.82 -39.21
C SER A 365 6.70 34.85 -38.03
N ASN A 366 7.86 34.19 -38.02
CA ASN A 366 8.50 33.61 -36.85
C ASN A 366 8.55 34.60 -35.68
N GLN A 367 7.96 34.27 -34.53
CA GLN A 367 8.46 34.75 -33.23
C GLN A 367 7.93 33.94 -32.03
N SER A 368 8.86 33.21 -31.41
CA SER A 368 9.03 33.04 -29.96
C SER A 368 7.87 33.52 -29.06
N ARG A 369 7.02 32.59 -28.58
CA ARG A 369 6.10 32.88 -27.48
C ARG A 369 6.30 31.97 -26.27
N LYS A 370 6.99 32.57 -25.30
CA LYS A 370 7.14 32.20 -23.91
C LYS A 370 5.79 31.78 -23.30
N ARG A 371 5.80 30.63 -22.61
CA ARG A 371 4.73 30.20 -21.69
C ARG A 371 4.33 31.32 -20.71
N PRO A 372 3.08 31.81 -20.70
CA PRO A 372 2.62 32.72 -19.67
C PRO A 372 2.32 31.94 -18.39
N LYS A 373 3.04 32.28 -17.33
CA LYS A 373 2.71 31.94 -15.95
C LYS A 373 1.37 32.62 -15.62
N LYS A 374 0.30 31.86 -15.37
CA LYS A 374 -0.96 32.42 -14.87
C LYS A 374 -0.75 33.02 -13.48
N LYS A 375 -0.62 34.35 -13.45
CA LYS A 375 -0.91 35.21 -12.29
C LYS A 375 -2.35 34.94 -11.85
N LYS A 376 -2.54 34.56 -10.58
CA LYS A 376 -3.84 34.63 -9.90
C LYS A 376 -3.88 35.98 -9.20
N SER A 377 -4.62 36.93 -9.73
CA SER A 377 -5.06 38.11 -9.00
C SER A 377 -6.45 38.51 -9.49
N SER A 378 -7.39 38.43 -8.55
CA SER A 378 -8.53 39.33 -8.35
C SER A 378 -9.38 39.73 -9.56
N ILE A 379 -10.45 38.97 -9.83
CA ILE A 379 -11.79 39.52 -10.07
C ILE A 379 -12.77 38.59 -9.35
N LYS A 380 -13.04 38.88 -8.08
CA LYS A 380 -14.19 38.38 -7.33
C LYS A 380 -14.76 39.57 -6.60
N ASN A 381 -15.77 40.19 -7.20
CA ASN A 381 -16.94 40.77 -6.55
C ASN A 381 -17.74 41.54 -7.60
N LYS A 382 -19.07 41.38 -7.54
CA LYS A 382 -20.13 41.86 -8.45
C LYS A 382 -20.57 40.88 -9.53
N ILE A 383 -21.28 39.83 -9.13
CA ILE A 383 -22.65 39.59 -9.62
C ILE A 383 -23.46 39.12 -8.40
N SER A 384 -24.37 39.97 -7.99
CA SER A 384 -25.42 39.78 -7.00
C SER A 384 -26.44 38.75 -7.48
N ASN A 385 -26.94 37.95 -6.53
CA ASN A 385 -28.20 37.20 -6.52
C ASN A 385 -29.01 37.17 -7.84
N ALA A 386 -28.84 36.10 -8.60
CA ALA A 386 -29.85 35.58 -9.52
C ALA A 386 -29.73 34.04 -9.55
N HIS A 387 -30.82 33.37 -9.22
CA HIS A 387 -31.14 31.93 -9.37
C HIS A 387 -30.03 30.89 -9.13
N LYS A 388 -30.09 30.25 -7.95
CA LYS A 388 -29.52 28.92 -7.71
C LYS A 388 -30.40 27.86 -8.38
N ASP A 389 -30.29 27.71 -9.70
CA ASP A 389 -30.51 26.41 -10.32
C ASP A 389 -29.14 25.80 -10.59
N LYS A 390 -28.68 24.96 -9.65
CA LYS A 390 -27.58 24.04 -9.95
C LYS A 390 -28.14 23.03 -10.93
N GLU A 391 -27.96 23.28 -12.22
CA GLU A 391 -28.12 22.23 -13.23
C GLU A 391 -27.38 20.97 -12.74
N LYS A 392 -28.13 19.85 -12.73
CA LYS A 392 -27.69 18.53 -12.27
C LYS A 392 -26.53 18.06 -13.13
N ARG A 393 -25.30 18.46 -12.81
CA ARG A 393 -24.14 18.02 -13.57
C ARG A 393 -23.89 16.53 -13.34
N PHE A 394 -24.22 15.71 -14.34
CA PHE A 394 -23.99 14.28 -14.35
C PHE A 394 -22.57 13.95 -13.85
N GLN A 395 -22.50 13.03 -12.88
CA GLN A 395 -21.26 12.51 -12.36
C GLN A 395 -21.16 11.06 -12.84
N PRO A 396 -20.22 10.70 -13.72
CA PRO A 396 -20.14 9.34 -14.23
C PRO A 396 -19.78 8.34 -13.10
N PRO A 397 -20.25 7.09 -13.20
CA PRO A 397 -19.94 6.06 -12.23
C PRO A 397 -18.45 5.71 -12.22
N ARG A 398 -18.00 5.09 -11.13
CA ARG A 398 -16.62 4.61 -11.03
C ARG A 398 -16.46 3.30 -11.80
N MET A 399 -15.87 3.39 -12.99
CA MET A 399 -15.56 2.23 -13.83
C MET A 399 -14.57 1.26 -13.16
N PHE A 400 -14.71 -0.03 -13.48
CA PHE A 400 -13.86 -1.12 -13.02
C PHE A 400 -13.47 -2.03 -14.21
N SER A 401 -12.49 -2.92 -13.99
CA SER A 401 -12.07 -3.91 -14.99
C SER A 401 -12.82 -5.22 -14.76
N LEU A 402 -13.13 -5.95 -15.82
CA LEU A 402 -13.66 -7.33 -15.70
C LEU A 402 -12.57 -8.35 -15.40
N PHE A 403 -11.31 -8.03 -15.71
CA PHE A 403 -10.19 -8.98 -15.65
C PHE A 403 -8.96 -8.39 -14.95
N PRO A 404 -8.05 -9.23 -14.45
CA PRO A 404 -6.72 -8.77 -14.09
C PRO A 404 -5.98 -8.26 -15.33
N ASN A 405 -5.50 -7.02 -15.28
CA ASN A 405 -4.73 -6.45 -16.38
C ASN A 405 -3.34 -7.11 -16.48
N PRO A 406 -2.98 -7.65 -17.66
CA PRO A 406 -1.63 -8.15 -17.90
C PRO A 406 -0.59 -7.05 -17.66
N SER A 407 0.62 -7.46 -17.28
CA SER A 407 1.66 -6.53 -16.83
C SER A 407 2.96 -6.79 -17.57
N PHE A 408 3.52 -5.75 -18.21
CA PHE A 408 4.84 -5.78 -18.86
C PHE A 408 6.02 -5.89 -17.89
N LYS A 409 5.75 -5.94 -16.59
CA LYS A 409 6.80 -6.04 -15.58
C LYS A 409 7.72 -7.22 -15.88
N TRP A 410 9.03 -6.98 -15.80
CA TRP A 410 10.02 -8.07 -15.81
C TRP A 410 9.62 -9.14 -14.78
N ARG A 411 9.47 -10.39 -15.26
CA ARG A 411 8.89 -11.49 -14.48
C ARG A 411 9.95 -12.13 -13.59
N PHE A 412 9.50 -12.57 -12.42
CA PHE A 412 10.30 -13.47 -11.59
C PHE A 412 10.10 -14.90 -12.09
N ILE A 413 11.18 -15.67 -12.14
CA ILE A 413 11.15 -17.12 -12.30
C ILE A 413 11.27 -17.79 -10.94
N LYS A 414 10.58 -18.91 -10.74
CA LYS A 414 10.75 -19.75 -9.56
C LYS A 414 11.87 -20.76 -9.82
N ILE A 415 12.82 -20.82 -8.91
CA ILE A 415 13.88 -21.82 -8.89
C ILE A 415 13.61 -22.75 -7.71
N ASP A 416 13.51 -24.04 -7.99
CA ASP A 416 13.28 -25.12 -7.01
C ASP A 416 14.08 -26.37 -7.41
N ASN A 417 13.97 -27.44 -6.61
CA ASN A 417 14.74 -28.66 -6.84
C ASN A 417 14.53 -29.28 -8.23
N GLN A 418 13.36 -29.08 -8.86
CA GLN A 418 13.05 -29.70 -10.14
C GLN A 418 13.74 -29.01 -11.32
N ASN A 419 14.07 -27.73 -11.20
CA ASN A 419 14.66 -26.94 -12.28
C ASN A 419 16.06 -26.39 -11.97
N LEU A 420 16.55 -26.56 -10.73
CA LEU A 420 17.86 -26.09 -10.29
C LEU A 420 18.98 -26.60 -11.21
N HIS A 421 19.15 -27.92 -11.36
CA HIS A 421 20.23 -28.48 -12.17
C HIS A 421 20.14 -28.04 -13.64
N GLY A 422 18.93 -27.89 -14.18
CA GLY A 422 18.72 -27.45 -15.56
C GLY A 422 19.02 -25.98 -15.82
N ILE A 423 19.01 -25.13 -14.79
CA ILE A 423 19.32 -23.70 -14.88
C ILE A 423 20.81 -23.43 -14.56
N PHE A 424 21.40 -24.18 -13.63
CA PHE A 424 22.75 -23.93 -13.12
C PHE A 424 23.82 -24.92 -13.60
N GLY A 425 23.44 -26.00 -14.30
CA GLY A 425 24.37 -26.94 -14.97
C GLY A 425 25.15 -27.88 -14.04
N ARG A 426 25.06 -27.71 -12.71
CA ARG A 426 25.71 -28.60 -11.74
C ARG A 426 24.78 -29.77 -11.41
N ARG A 427 25.18 -31.01 -11.72
CA ARG A 427 24.44 -32.22 -11.30
C ARG A 427 25.01 -32.72 -9.99
N ILE A 428 24.14 -32.88 -9.00
CA ILE A 428 24.48 -33.42 -7.68
C ILE A 428 23.76 -34.75 -7.56
N ARG A 429 24.47 -35.82 -7.19
CA ARG A 429 23.85 -37.14 -6.98
C ARG A 429 23.24 -37.19 -5.59
N GLN A 430 22.05 -37.78 -5.48
CA GLN A 430 21.44 -38.09 -4.19
C GLN A 430 22.22 -39.23 -3.53
N VAL A 431 22.52 -39.08 -2.25
CA VAL A 431 23.20 -40.11 -1.46
C VAL A 431 22.16 -41.14 -1.00
N GLN A 432 22.56 -42.40 -0.80
CA GLN A 432 21.68 -43.42 -0.22
C GLN A 432 21.16 -42.95 1.15
N GLU A 433 19.88 -43.20 1.43
CA GLU A 433 19.15 -42.78 2.66
C GLU A 433 18.83 -41.28 2.83
N GLU A 434 19.26 -40.41 1.91
CA GLU A 434 18.96 -38.97 1.99
C GLU A 434 17.50 -38.67 1.58
N THR A 435 16.74 -37.96 2.42
CA THR A 435 15.37 -37.54 2.05
C THR A 435 15.37 -36.57 0.87
N PRO A 436 14.33 -36.53 0.00
CA PRO A 436 14.25 -35.57 -1.10
C PRO A 436 14.34 -34.10 -0.64
N PHE A 437 13.87 -33.81 0.58
CA PHE A 437 13.94 -32.48 1.16
C PHE A 437 15.37 -32.11 1.57
N SER A 438 16.10 -33.02 2.23
CA SER A 438 17.50 -32.84 2.60
C SER A 438 18.41 -32.73 1.37
N PHE A 439 18.18 -33.58 0.36
CA PHE A 439 18.86 -33.53 -0.93
C PHE A 439 18.70 -32.17 -1.61
N ALA A 440 17.48 -31.62 -1.61
CA ALA A 440 17.23 -30.29 -2.15
C ALA A 440 17.97 -29.21 -1.34
N GLN A 441 17.95 -29.25 -0.01
CA GLN A 441 18.69 -28.29 0.83
C GLN A 441 20.18 -28.30 0.51
N ARG A 442 20.79 -29.48 0.44
CA ARG A 442 22.20 -29.66 0.08
C ARG A 442 22.47 -29.14 -1.33
N SER A 443 21.63 -29.47 -2.29
CA SER A 443 21.76 -29.00 -3.67
C SER A 443 21.75 -27.47 -3.78
N PHE A 444 20.86 -26.81 -3.04
CA PHE A 444 20.87 -25.35 -2.95
C PHE A 444 22.13 -24.83 -2.26
N PHE A 445 22.55 -25.42 -1.14
CA PHE A 445 23.72 -24.96 -0.39
C PHE A 445 25.03 -25.11 -1.18
N GLU A 446 25.16 -26.13 -2.01
CA GLU A 446 26.30 -26.32 -2.92
C GLU A 446 26.27 -25.36 -4.13
N CYS A 447 25.07 -24.98 -4.59
CA CYS A 447 24.90 -24.07 -5.73
C CYS A 447 25.02 -22.58 -5.36
N PHE A 448 24.77 -22.20 -4.08
CA PHE A 448 24.67 -20.80 -3.68
C PHE A 448 25.41 -20.47 -2.39
N ASP A 449 25.87 -19.23 -2.29
CA ASP A 449 26.44 -18.66 -1.08
C ASP A 449 25.36 -18.19 -0.09
N PHE A 450 25.11 -19.01 0.93
CA PHE A 450 24.15 -18.72 2.01
C PHE A 450 24.70 -17.79 3.10
N ARG A 451 25.99 -17.39 3.08
CA ARG A 451 26.60 -16.54 4.13
C ARG A 451 25.92 -15.18 4.25
N LYS A 452 25.38 -14.65 3.15
CA LYS A 452 24.58 -13.40 3.16
C LYS A 452 23.27 -13.53 3.95
N LEU A 453 22.78 -14.74 4.15
CA LEU A 453 21.64 -15.06 5.01
C LEU A 453 22.05 -15.33 6.45
N LYS A 454 23.34 -15.23 6.78
CA LYS A 454 23.95 -15.63 8.05
C LYS A 454 23.75 -17.12 8.33
N ILE A 455 23.90 -17.95 7.30
CA ILE A 455 23.90 -19.40 7.40
C ILE A 455 25.24 -19.86 6.84
N ASN A 456 26.10 -20.42 7.68
CA ASN A 456 27.50 -20.67 7.35
C ASN A 456 27.79 -22.15 7.05
N SER A 457 26.89 -23.06 7.41
CA SER A 457 27.04 -24.50 7.16
C SER A 457 25.73 -25.15 6.75
N LEU A 458 25.81 -26.32 6.10
CA LEU A 458 24.65 -27.13 5.76
C LEU A 458 23.89 -27.58 7.02
N ALA A 459 24.61 -27.95 8.08
CA ALA A 459 24.03 -28.30 9.37
C ALA A 459 23.24 -27.13 9.99
N GLU A 460 23.70 -25.88 9.84
CA GLU A 460 22.96 -24.70 10.28
C GLU A 460 21.67 -24.49 9.46
N LEU A 461 21.71 -24.76 8.15
CA LEU A 461 20.54 -24.68 7.28
C LEU A 461 19.49 -25.75 7.66
N GLN A 462 19.94 -26.97 7.91
CA GLN A 462 19.10 -28.10 8.29
C GLN A 462 18.48 -27.89 9.69
N SER A 463 19.26 -27.43 10.67
CA SER A 463 18.79 -27.12 12.05
C SER A 463 17.94 -25.85 12.17
N LEU A 464 17.63 -25.14 11.07
CA LEU A 464 16.76 -23.95 11.15
C LEU A 464 15.39 -24.27 11.77
N HIS A 465 14.88 -25.48 11.54
CA HIS A 465 13.55 -25.91 11.97
C HIS A 465 13.41 -25.88 13.50
N GLU A 466 14.48 -26.22 14.23
CA GLU A 466 14.59 -26.10 15.69
C GLU A 466 14.39 -24.65 16.16
N LYS A 467 14.84 -23.68 15.35
CA LYS A 467 14.67 -22.24 15.59
C LYS A 467 13.31 -21.72 15.10
N GLY A 468 12.37 -22.62 14.77
CA GLY A 468 11.05 -22.29 14.24
C GLY A 468 11.08 -21.66 12.85
N ARG A 469 12.13 -21.89 12.05
CA ARG A 469 12.28 -21.37 10.68
C ARG A 469 12.63 -22.51 9.74
N MET A 470 12.24 -22.46 8.48
CA MET A 470 12.62 -23.52 7.54
C MET A 470 12.85 -22.93 6.16
N PHE A 471 13.93 -23.31 5.50
CA PHE A 471 14.13 -22.96 4.09
C PHE A 471 13.21 -23.84 3.23
N LEU A 472 12.46 -23.22 2.31
CA LEU A 472 11.46 -23.92 1.48
C LEU A 472 12.04 -24.45 0.16
N ASN A 473 13.35 -24.68 0.10
CA ASN A 473 14.07 -25.23 -1.07
C ASN A 473 13.69 -24.56 -2.39
N SER A 474 13.44 -23.25 -2.33
CA SER A 474 13.04 -22.47 -3.48
C SER A 474 13.25 -20.98 -3.27
N PHE A 475 13.50 -20.29 -4.37
CA PHE A 475 13.49 -18.83 -4.39
C PHE A 475 12.96 -18.31 -5.73
N TYR A 476 12.55 -17.05 -5.75
CA TYR A 476 12.14 -16.37 -6.97
C TYR A 476 13.22 -15.39 -7.39
N THR A 477 13.61 -15.38 -8.66
CA THR A 477 14.59 -14.40 -9.17
C THR A 477 14.12 -13.74 -10.46
N ASP A 478 14.41 -12.45 -10.60
CA ASP A 478 14.18 -11.68 -11.84
C ASP A 478 15.49 -11.37 -12.58
N GLY A 479 16.61 -11.97 -12.13
CA GLY A 479 17.97 -11.72 -12.62
C GLY A 479 18.71 -10.61 -11.88
N TYR A 480 18.00 -9.73 -11.17
CA TYR A 480 18.62 -8.72 -10.29
C TYR A 480 18.41 -9.05 -8.81
N THR A 481 17.20 -9.45 -8.46
CA THR A 481 16.73 -9.69 -7.09
C THR A 481 16.44 -11.16 -6.91
N CYS A 482 16.93 -11.75 -5.83
CA CYS A 482 16.54 -13.07 -5.35
C CYS A 482 15.60 -12.91 -4.14
N ARG A 483 14.46 -13.59 -4.16
CA ARG A 483 13.47 -13.67 -3.09
C ARG A 483 13.44 -15.08 -2.53
N VAL A 484 14.22 -15.28 -1.47
CA VAL A 484 14.40 -16.58 -0.81
C VAL A 484 13.18 -16.90 0.04
N SER A 485 12.60 -18.09 -0.14
CA SER A 485 11.38 -18.52 0.55
C SER A 485 11.72 -19.23 1.85
N PHE A 486 11.18 -18.72 2.95
CA PHE A 486 11.25 -19.34 4.26
C PHE A 486 9.86 -19.58 4.82
N CYS A 487 9.74 -20.62 5.63
CA CYS A 487 8.62 -20.85 6.52
C CYS A 487 9.02 -20.40 7.93
N ARG A 488 8.07 -19.91 8.72
CA ARG A 488 8.27 -19.61 10.14
C ARG A 488 7.11 -20.19 10.93
N LYS A 489 7.41 -21.00 11.95
CA LYS A 489 6.42 -21.33 12.98
C LYS A 489 5.99 -19.99 13.60
N LYS A 490 4.68 -19.73 13.68
CA LYS A 490 4.23 -18.67 14.57
C LYS A 490 4.69 -19.08 15.96
N LYS A 491 5.65 -18.36 16.52
CA LYS A 491 5.93 -18.52 17.95
C LYS A 491 4.61 -18.24 18.67
N PRO A 492 4.19 -19.07 19.64
CA PRO A 492 3.21 -18.61 20.61
C PRO A 492 3.76 -17.29 21.14
N VAL A 493 2.98 -16.23 21.03
CA VAL A 493 3.43 -14.92 21.51
C VAL A 493 3.71 -15.12 22.98
N SER A 494 4.97 -14.93 23.40
CA SER A 494 5.26 -15.04 24.83
C SER A 494 4.39 -14.01 25.52
N SER A 495 3.79 -14.39 26.63
CA SER A 495 2.83 -13.55 27.34
C SER A 495 3.46 -12.19 27.74
N LEU A 496 4.77 -12.19 28.00
CA LEU A 496 5.60 -10.99 28.20
C LEU A 496 5.76 -10.08 26.96
N GLU A 497 5.78 -10.62 25.74
CA GLU A 497 5.92 -9.82 24.51
C GLU A 497 4.66 -9.00 24.20
N ASN A 498 3.49 -9.44 24.68
CA ASN A 498 2.22 -8.71 24.56
C ASN A 498 2.14 -7.50 25.50
N VAL A 499 2.95 -7.49 26.55
CA VAL A 499 2.97 -6.39 27.52
C VAL A 499 3.53 -5.13 26.85
N THR A 500 2.63 -4.16 26.67
CA THR A 500 2.95 -2.86 26.06
C THR A 500 3.27 -1.87 27.16
N LEU A 501 4.50 -1.38 27.17
CA LEU A 501 4.91 -0.30 28.06
C LEU A 501 4.35 1.04 27.54
N THR A 502 3.94 1.88 28.48
CA THR A 502 3.41 3.22 28.28
C THR A 502 4.24 4.23 29.07
N LEU A 503 3.98 5.53 28.89
CA LEU A 503 4.68 6.58 29.63
C LEU A 503 4.55 6.43 31.16
N ASN A 504 3.40 5.96 31.64
CA ASN A 504 3.11 5.80 33.07
C ASN A 504 3.93 4.68 33.75
N ASN A 505 4.66 3.86 32.99
CA ASN A 505 5.46 2.77 33.55
C ASN A 505 6.86 3.21 33.99
N PHE A 506 7.21 4.48 33.77
CA PHE A 506 8.53 5.04 34.05
C PHE A 506 8.42 6.25 34.98
N ASN A 507 9.45 6.46 35.81
CA ASN A 507 9.64 7.69 36.57
C ASN A 507 10.84 8.50 36.03
N SER A 508 11.06 9.70 36.57
CA SER A 508 12.10 10.61 36.09
C SER A 508 13.52 10.07 36.26
N GLU A 509 13.80 9.38 37.36
CA GLU A 509 15.12 8.80 37.67
C GLU A 509 15.45 7.66 36.70
N GLU A 510 14.51 6.75 36.47
CA GLU A 510 14.65 5.64 35.52
C GLU A 510 14.90 6.15 34.10
N VAL A 511 14.16 7.19 33.68
CA VAL A 511 14.35 7.81 32.36
C VAL A 511 15.73 8.45 32.27
N GLN A 512 16.15 9.19 33.29
CA GLN A 512 17.45 9.84 33.32
C GLN A 512 18.60 8.83 33.34
N GLN A 513 18.44 7.69 34.02
CA GLN A 513 19.47 6.66 34.12
C GLN A 513 19.64 5.90 32.81
N TYR A 514 18.56 5.39 32.23
CA TYR A 514 18.64 4.40 31.14
C TYR A 514 18.38 4.97 29.75
N PHE A 515 17.74 6.14 29.64
CA PHE A 515 17.18 6.60 28.38
C PHE A 515 17.60 8.03 28.01
N ARG A 516 17.49 8.31 26.71
CA ARG A 516 17.51 9.67 26.17
C ARG A 516 16.22 9.90 25.38
N PRO A 517 15.23 10.61 25.96
CA PRO A 517 13.92 10.73 25.36
C PRO A 517 13.88 11.72 24.20
N CYS A 518 13.02 11.46 23.24
CA CYS A 518 12.62 12.45 22.24
C CYS A 518 11.15 12.26 21.87
N THR A 519 10.48 13.36 21.59
CA THR A 519 9.08 13.35 21.12
C THR A 519 9.03 13.58 19.63
N VAL A 520 8.13 12.88 18.95
CA VAL A 520 8.00 12.90 17.50
C VAL A 520 6.56 13.23 17.14
N ASP A 521 6.37 14.40 16.52
CA ASP A 521 5.13 14.82 15.88
C ASP A 521 5.11 14.34 14.42
N PRO A 522 4.38 13.27 14.10
CA PRO A 522 4.22 12.85 12.71
C PRO A 522 3.33 13.86 11.96
N ASN A 523 3.74 14.24 10.75
CA ASN A 523 2.91 15.10 9.90
C ASN A 523 2.93 14.62 8.44
N ARG A 524 2.12 15.22 7.57
CA ARG A 524 2.05 14.87 6.13
C ARG A 524 2.91 15.77 5.26
N LYS A 525 3.04 17.05 5.62
CA LYS A 525 3.91 17.99 4.91
C LYS A 525 5.36 17.70 5.27
N ASP A 526 5.66 17.69 6.55
CA ASP A 526 6.89 17.18 7.12
C ASP A 526 6.65 15.75 7.61
N VAL A 527 7.49 14.79 7.24
CA VAL A 527 7.32 13.38 7.66
C VAL A 527 7.25 13.29 9.18
N PHE A 528 8.11 14.07 9.85
CA PHE A 528 8.02 14.33 11.27
C PHE A 528 8.77 15.62 11.64
N THR A 529 8.39 16.16 12.78
CA THR A 529 9.20 17.06 13.61
C THR A 529 9.46 16.35 14.94
N SER A 530 10.66 16.46 15.49
CA SER A 530 11.01 15.87 16.76
C SER A 530 11.76 16.85 17.64
N TYR A 531 11.60 16.67 18.95
CA TYR A 531 12.23 17.46 19.99
C TYR A 531 12.99 16.55 20.95
N HIS A 532 14.24 16.89 21.23
CA HIS A 532 15.18 16.07 22.02
C HIS A 532 15.55 16.72 23.37
N GLY A 533 14.86 17.79 23.77
CA GLY A 533 15.24 18.62 24.90
C GLY A 533 15.99 19.89 24.47
N GLU A 534 16.06 20.86 25.39
CA GLU A 534 16.73 22.16 25.20
C GLU A 534 16.34 22.85 23.87
N ASN A 535 17.29 22.98 22.95
CA ASN A 535 17.12 23.60 21.64
C ASN A 535 17.23 22.59 20.47
N ASP A 536 17.35 21.28 20.74
CA ASP A 536 17.52 20.26 19.68
C ASP A 536 16.17 19.85 19.06
N VAL A 537 15.83 20.55 17.98
CA VAL A 537 14.70 20.26 17.10
C VAL A 537 15.19 19.64 15.80
N ARG A 538 14.64 18.47 15.45
CA ARG A 538 14.97 17.76 14.21
C ARG A 538 13.72 17.52 13.37
N CYS A 539 13.77 17.88 12.10
CA CYS A 539 12.69 17.63 11.16
C CYS A 539 13.18 16.82 9.95
N LEU A 540 12.24 16.14 9.28
CA LEU A 540 12.43 15.57 7.95
C LEU A 540 11.23 15.92 7.08
N SER A 541 11.43 16.72 6.04
CA SER A 541 10.31 17.06 5.14
C SER A 541 9.95 15.90 4.21
N SER A 542 8.69 15.83 3.73
CA SER A 542 8.31 14.84 2.71
C SER A 542 9.17 14.96 1.46
N SER A 543 9.48 16.18 1.01
CA SER A 543 10.35 16.43 -0.15
C SER A 543 11.75 15.87 0.07
N GLU A 544 12.34 16.08 1.25
CA GLU A 544 13.64 15.49 1.59
C GLU A 544 13.59 13.95 1.57
N TYR A 545 12.57 13.34 2.19
CA TYR A 545 12.39 11.89 2.22
C TYR A 545 12.31 11.28 0.80
N TYR A 546 11.51 11.89 -0.08
CA TYR A 546 11.37 11.44 -1.47
C TYR A 546 12.56 11.80 -2.36
N ASN A 547 13.37 12.79 -2.00
CA ASN A 547 14.63 13.03 -2.70
C ASN A 547 15.69 12.00 -2.29
N MET A 548 15.74 11.63 -1.01
CA MET A 548 16.66 10.59 -0.49
C MET A 548 16.41 9.23 -1.11
N ASN A 549 15.15 8.88 -1.41
CA ASN A 549 14.83 7.58 -1.99
C ASN A 549 15.28 7.46 -3.47
N GLY A 550 15.56 8.58 -4.15
CA GLY A 550 16.02 8.65 -5.55
C GLY A 550 14.96 8.31 -6.60
N VAL A 551 13.69 8.08 -6.22
CA VAL A 551 12.60 7.67 -7.11
C VAL A 551 12.28 8.79 -8.10
N ILE A 552 12.27 10.05 -7.66
CA ILE A 552 11.94 11.21 -8.52
C ILE A 552 12.92 11.31 -9.69
N ASN A 553 14.22 11.19 -9.42
CA ASN A 553 15.25 11.25 -10.47
C ASN A 553 15.12 10.09 -11.45
N ARG A 554 14.88 8.87 -10.95
CA ARG A 554 14.66 7.70 -11.81
C ARG A 554 13.37 7.80 -12.64
N GLN A 555 12.30 8.36 -12.07
CA GLN A 555 11.06 8.64 -12.81
C GLN A 555 11.28 9.65 -13.93
N LYS A 556 12.07 10.70 -13.68
CA LYS A 556 12.43 11.67 -14.71
C LYS A 556 13.22 11.02 -15.84
N GLN A 557 14.24 10.22 -15.51
CA GLN A 557 15.03 9.48 -16.50
C GLN A 557 14.19 8.49 -17.30
N GLU A 558 13.26 7.78 -16.65
CA GLU A 558 12.34 6.88 -17.35
C GLU A 558 11.39 7.63 -18.27
N LEU A 559 10.91 8.82 -17.89
CA LEU A 559 10.07 9.65 -18.75
C LEU A 559 10.84 10.16 -19.97
N GLU A 560 12.11 10.54 -19.80
CA GLU A 560 13.00 10.90 -20.92
C GLU A 560 13.22 9.69 -21.83
N ARG A 561 13.47 8.50 -21.27
CA ARG A 561 13.59 7.25 -22.04
C ARG A 561 12.33 6.94 -22.84
N LYS A 562 11.15 7.13 -22.24
CA LYS A 562 9.86 6.94 -22.93
C LYS A 562 9.67 7.89 -24.10
N LYS A 563 10.06 9.16 -23.93
CA LYS A 563 10.01 10.18 -25.00
C LYS A 563 10.92 9.82 -26.15
N SER A 564 12.18 9.48 -25.87
CA SER A 564 13.17 9.14 -26.91
C SER A 564 12.82 7.86 -27.68
N ASN A 565 12.01 6.96 -27.12
CA ASN A 565 11.60 5.71 -27.76
C ASN A 565 10.13 5.74 -28.24
N ASN A 566 9.48 6.91 -28.29
CA ASN A 566 8.07 7.09 -28.67
C ASN A 566 7.05 6.27 -27.84
N ILE A 567 7.45 5.77 -26.66
CA ILE A 567 6.59 4.96 -25.78
C ILE A 567 5.59 5.82 -25.02
N GLU A 568 5.91 7.07 -24.73
CA GLU A 568 4.96 7.99 -24.08
C GLU A 568 3.69 8.15 -24.93
N HIS A 569 3.85 8.30 -26.24
CA HIS A 569 2.74 8.42 -27.18
C HIS A 569 1.88 7.15 -27.19
N ILE A 570 2.51 5.97 -27.31
CA ILE A 570 1.83 4.68 -27.24
C ILE A 570 1.05 4.54 -25.93
N GLU A 571 1.65 4.87 -24.78
CA GLU A 571 0.99 4.74 -23.48
C GLU A 571 -0.19 5.70 -23.28
N THR A 572 -0.08 6.94 -23.77
CA THR A 572 -1.14 7.94 -23.63
C THR A 572 -2.38 7.59 -24.42
N ARG A 573 -2.24 6.77 -25.47
CA ARG A 573 -3.34 6.32 -26.34
C ARG A 573 -3.91 4.96 -25.97
N ILE A 574 -3.36 4.26 -24.96
CA ILE A 574 -3.91 2.97 -24.48
C ILE A 574 -5.38 3.19 -24.05
N PRO A 575 -6.36 2.52 -24.69
CA PRO A 575 -7.74 2.55 -24.24
C PRO A 575 -7.84 2.03 -22.80
N SER A 576 -8.73 2.58 -21.97
CA SER A 576 -8.78 2.17 -20.58
C SER A 576 -9.30 0.74 -20.44
N PRO A 577 -8.63 -0.16 -19.70
CA PRO A 577 -9.19 -1.46 -19.35
C PRO A 577 -10.31 -1.35 -18.29
N LYS A 578 -10.54 -0.15 -17.73
CA LYS A 578 -11.72 0.12 -16.90
C LYS A 578 -12.80 0.62 -17.82
N THR A 579 -13.82 -0.19 -18.02
CA THR A 579 -14.80 0.02 -19.08
C THR A 579 -16.22 0.08 -18.52
N THR A 580 -17.14 0.58 -19.35
CA THR A 580 -18.60 0.49 -19.20
C THR A 580 -19.20 -0.57 -20.11
N GLY A 581 -18.50 -0.99 -21.17
CA GLY A 581 -18.97 -1.94 -22.17
C GLY A 581 -17.88 -2.88 -22.70
N ALA A 582 -18.27 -4.00 -23.30
CA ALA A 582 -17.34 -5.04 -23.77
C ALA A 582 -16.41 -4.54 -24.89
N ASP A 583 -16.92 -3.72 -25.82
CA ASP A 583 -16.18 -3.29 -27.00
C ASP A 583 -15.04 -2.33 -26.70
N ASN A 584 -15.20 -1.47 -25.69
CA ASN A 584 -14.12 -0.63 -25.19
C ASN A 584 -12.95 -1.46 -24.64
N TYR A 585 -13.23 -2.61 -24.02
CA TYR A 585 -12.17 -3.52 -23.58
C TYR A 585 -11.59 -4.31 -24.76
N LYS A 586 -12.39 -4.72 -25.75
CA LYS A 586 -11.86 -5.32 -26.99
C LYS A 586 -10.87 -4.38 -27.67
N ARG A 587 -11.21 -3.08 -27.82
CA ARG A 587 -10.30 -2.03 -28.31
C ARG A 587 -9.02 -1.95 -27.48
N HIS A 588 -9.11 -2.06 -26.16
CA HIS A 588 -7.93 -2.15 -25.30
C HIS A 588 -7.06 -3.36 -25.67
N ILE A 589 -7.64 -4.56 -25.75
CA ILE A 589 -6.90 -5.80 -26.07
C ILE A 589 -6.23 -5.69 -27.45
N THR A 590 -6.97 -5.28 -28.48
CA THR A 590 -6.45 -5.09 -29.84
C THR A 590 -5.27 -4.11 -29.85
N TYR A 591 -5.42 -2.95 -29.20
CA TYR A 591 -4.34 -1.97 -29.07
C TYR A 591 -3.12 -2.56 -28.34
N MET A 592 -3.34 -3.34 -27.28
CA MET A 592 -2.25 -3.98 -26.53
C MET A 592 -1.49 -5.02 -27.36
N PHE A 593 -2.17 -5.75 -28.25
CA PHE A 593 -1.53 -6.68 -29.19
C PHE A 593 -0.74 -5.95 -30.28
N GLN A 594 -1.33 -4.93 -30.92
CA GLN A 594 -0.69 -4.15 -31.99
C GLN A 594 0.61 -3.47 -31.54
N HIS A 595 0.63 -2.95 -30.30
CA HIS A 595 1.81 -2.29 -29.74
C HIS A 595 2.64 -3.19 -28.82
N PHE A 596 2.37 -4.49 -28.80
CA PHE A 596 2.98 -5.44 -27.87
C PHE A 596 4.51 -5.45 -27.97
N GLU A 597 5.06 -5.56 -29.19
CA GLU A 597 6.50 -5.68 -29.43
C GLU A 597 7.28 -4.43 -28.98
N ALA A 598 6.74 -3.24 -29.26
CA ALA A 598 7.33 -1.98 -28.79
C ALA A 598 7.35 -1.91 -27.24
N LEU A 599 6.25 -2.29 -26.59
CA LEU A 599 6.11 -2.23 -25.14
C LEU A 599 6.95 -3.30 -24.42
N ILE A 600 6.98 -4.53 -24.91
CA ILE A 600 7.73 -5.62 -24.28
C ILE A 600 9.23 -5.40 -24.37
N THR A 601 9.70 -4.87 -25.51
CA THR A 601 11.10 -4.50 -25.78
C THR A 601 11.52 -3.31 -24.94
N PHE A 602 10.68 -2.27 -24.81
CA PHE A 602 11.00 -1.14 -23.94
C PHE A 602 11.06 -1.51 -22.45
N TYR A 603 10.12 -2.35 -21.99
CA TYR A 603 10.04 -2.78 -20.60
C TYR A 603 10.96 -3.97 -20.26
N ASP A 604 12.18 -3.91 -20.77
CA ASP A 604 13.24 -4.91 -20.68
C ASP A 604 13.79 -5.15 -19.26
N PHE A 605 14.92 -5.86 -19.21
CA PHE A 605 15.65 -6.19 -17.99
C PHE A 605 16.07 -4.95 -17.18
N GLN A 606 16.32 -3.80 -17.81
CA GLN A 606 16.62 -2.55 -17.10
C GLN A 606 15.52 -2.18 -16.08
N THR A 607 14.27 -2.54 -16.35
CA THR A 607 13.15 -2.26 -15.43
C THR A 607 13.30 -2.98 -14.09
N ALA A 608 13.88 -4.18 -14.07
CA ALA A 608 14.18 -4.91 -12.84
C ALA A 608 15.21 -4.16 -11.98
N ARG A 609 16.27 -3.61 -12.60
CA ARG A 609 17.26 -2.75 -11.94
C ARG A 609 16.63 -1.53 -11.27
N ILE A 610 15.72 -0.86 -11.97
CA ILE A 610 15.04 0.35 -11.47
C ILE A 610 14.13 0.01 -10.29
N ARG A 611 13.39 -1.10 -10.36
CA ARG A 611 12.56 -1.56 -9.25
C ARG A 611 13.39 -1.89 -8.02
N TRP A 612 14.48 -2.62 -8.19
CA TRP A 612 15.40 -2.92 -7.10
C TRP A 612 15.98 -1.64 -6.47
N SER A 613 16.38 -0.68 -7.30
CA SER A 613 16.86 0.63 -6.85
C SER A 613 15.80 1.42 -6.08
N ASN A 614 14.53 1.36 -6.51
CA ASN A 614 13.41 1.97 -5.80
C ASN A 614 13.13 1.27 -4.47
N TYR A 615 13.20 -0.06 -4.42
CA TYR A 615 13.06 -0.84 -3.21
C TYR A 615 14.14 -0.47 -2.19
N ILE A 616 15.42 -0.53 -2.58
CA ILE A 616 16.55 -0.14 -1.73
C ILE A 616 16.44 1.33 -1.32
N GLY A 617 16.12 2.22 -2.26
CA GLY A 617 16.02 3.65 -1.99
C GLY A 617 14.98 3.97 -0.92
N ASN A 618 13.84 3.28 -0.93
CA ASN A 618 12.83 3.42 0.11
C ASN A 618 13.29 2.88 1.47
N GLN A 619 14.02 1.75 1.50
CA GLN A 619 14.59 1.21 2.74
C GLN A 619 15.61 2.20 3.32
N LYS A 620 16.57 2.65 2.51
CA LYS A 620 17.59 3.64 2.91
C LYS A 620 17.00 4.96 3.39
N ALA A 621 15.96 5.48 2.72
CA ALA A 621 15.30 6.71 3.15
C ALA A 621 14.60 6.55 4.51
N THR A 622 13.98 5.39 4.75
CA THR A 622 13.33 5.07 6.03
C THR A 622 14.34 4.86 7.15
N ASP A 623 15.44 4.14 6.88
CA ASP A 623 16.54 4.00 7.83
C ASP A 623 17.21 5.33 8.14
N HIS A 624 17.41 6.19 7.14
CA HIS A 624 17.95 7.53 7.34
C HIS A 624 17.01 8.39 8.19
N ALA A 625 15.68 8.27 8.01
CA ALA A 625 14.68 8.96 8.82
C ALA A 625 14.78 8.57 10.30
N ILE A 626 14.96 7.28 10.60
CA ILE A 626 15.15 6.81 11.98
C ILE A 626 16.49 7.24 12.55
N ASN A 627 17.57 7.20 11.74
CA ASN A 627 18.87 7.69 12.18
C ASN A 627 18.84 9.18 12.55
N ILE A 628 17.98 9.99 11.91
CA ILE A 628 17.77 11.39 12.34
C ILE A 628 17.27 11.45 13.79
N LEU A 629 16.33 10.57 14.17
CA LEU A 629 15.81 10.49 15.54
C LEU A 629 16.88 9.96 16.50
N ILE A 630 17.56 8.87 16.16
CA ILE A 630 18.51 8.20 17.06
C ILE A 630 19.80 9.02 17.24
N ASN A 631 20.42 9.51 16.18
CA ASN A 631 21.78 10.07 16.22
C ASN A 631 21.98 11.33 15.36
N GLY A 632 20.89 11.96 14.94
CA GLY A 632 20.90 13.14 14.07
C GLY A 632 21.31 12.85 12.62
N SER A 633 21.71 11.62 12.30
CA SER A 633 22.26 11.20 11.00
C SER A 633 23.35 12.15 10.46
N THR A 634 23.72 12.02 9.18
CA THR A 634 24.59 13.02 8.54
C THR A 634 23.93 14.40 8.39
N LYS A 635 22.61 14.51 8.61
CA LYS A 635 21.85 15.77 8.49
C LYS A 635 22.24 16.74 9.61
N TYR A 636 22.19 16.30 10.86
CA TYR A 636 22.48 17.11 12.05
C TYR A 636 23.91 16.85 12.57
N ASN A 637 24.38 15.60 12.56
CA ASN A 637 25.73 15.24 13.01
C ASN A 637 26.77 15.44 11.90
N LYS A 638 27.52 16.55 11.96
CA LYS A 638 28.59 16.88 10.99
C LYS A 638 29.75 15.89 11.05
N ASN A 639 30.05 15.29 12.21
CA ASN A 639 31.16 14.34 12.37
C ASN A 639 30.91 13.04 11.61
N ARG A 640 29.62 12.67 11.43
CA ARG A 640 29.20 11.53 10.61
C ARG A 640 29.32 11.79 9.10
N ARG A 641 29.60 13.04 8.66
CA ARG A 641 29.87 13.37 7.26
C ARG A 641 31.31 13.01 6.87
N LYS A 642 31.74 11.76 7.08
CA LYS A 642 33.04 11.31 6.57
C LYS A 642 32.95 11.07 5.05
N ASN A 643 33.93 11.58 4.31
CA ASN A 643 34.22 11.38 2.87
C ASN A 643 33.46 12.17 1.79
N THR A 644 32.45 13.01 2.07
CA THR A 644 31.81 13.78 0.98
C THR A 644 32.68 14.93 0.43
N ARG A 645 33.51 15.60 1.25
CA ARG A 645 34.47 16.61 0.77
C ARG A 645 35.63 15.99 -0.02
N ARG A 646 36.21 14.88 0.47
CA ARG A 646 37.29 14.14 -0.20
C ARG A 646 36.81 13.52 -1.52
N ASN A 647 35.58 12.99 -1.58
CA ASN A 647 34.97 12.49 -2.81
C ASN A 647 34.48 13.60 -3.76
N LYS A 648 34.04 14.77 -3.26
CA LYS A 648 33.82 15.97 -4.10
C LYS A 648 35.13 16.48 -4.69
N GLY A 649 36.22 16.46 -3.90
CA GLY A 649 37.57 16.81 -4.35
C GLY A 649 38.07 15.83 -5.42
N LYS A 650 37.92 14.52 -5.21
CA LYS A 650 38.22 13.49 -6.21
C LYS A 650 37.34 13.60 -7.46
N ARG A 651 36.03 13.85 -7.34
CA ARG A 651 35.14 14.10 -8.49
C ARG A 651 35.44 15.41 -9.23
N ARG A 652 35.89 16.46 -8.53
CA ARG A 652 36.36 17.71 -9.16
C ARG A 652 37.67 17.49 -9.91
N LYS A 653 38.60 16.71 -9.36
CA LYS A 653 39.86 16.32 -10.03
C LYS A 653 39.63 15.35 -11.19
N LEU A 654 38.64 14.45 -11.11
CA LEU A 654 38.25 13.59 -12.24
C LEU A 654 37.56 14.39 -13.35
N ASN A 655 36.62 15.28 -12.99
CA ASN A 655 35.94 16.13 -13.97
C ASN A 655 36.89 17.14 -14.62
N SER A 656 37.90 17.68 -13.90
CA SER A 656 38.89 18.59 -14.51
C SER A 656 39.85 17.88 -15.46
N ARG A 657 40.01 16.55 -15.35
CA ARG A 657 40.77 15.75 -16.33
C ARG A 657 39.93 15.34 -17.54
N TYR A 658 38.61 15.29 -17.39
CA TYR A 658 37.68 14.95 -18.48
C TYR A 658 37.20 16.17 -19.28
N THR A 659 37.32 17.38 -18.73
CA THR A 659 37.02 18.65 -19.42
C THR A 659 38.29 19.35 -19.91
N ARG A 660 39.17 18.62 -20.60
CA ARG A 660 40.22 19.24 -21.42
C ARG A 660 39.89 19.19 -22.92
N ASP A 661 38.86 18.43 -23.31
CA ASP A 661 38.20 18.53 -24.60
C ASP A 661 36.75 19.01 -24.41
N LEU A 662 36.33 19.96 -25.25
CA LEU A 662 35.05 20.69 -25.27
C LEU A 662 35.00 21.93 -24.36
N SER A 663 35.76 22.95 -24.78
CA SER A 663 35.36 24.35 -24.60
C SER A 663 34.03 24.60 -25.30
N ASN A 664 32.96 24.91 -24.56
CA ASN A 664 32.48 26.29 -24.43
C ASN A 664 31.10 26.38 -23.75
N THR A 665 31.05 27.29 -22.78
CA THR A 665 29.88 28.08 -22.34
C THR A 665 28.68 27.38 -21.69
N LYS A 666 28.64 27.41 -20.35
CA LYS A 666 27.48 27.90 -19.58
C LYS A 666 27.87 28.18 -18.13
N GLN A 667 28.13 29.46 -17.83
CA GLN A 667 28.27 29.96 -16.47
C GLN A 667 26.95 29.74 -15.69
N SER A 668 26.94 28.76 -14.79
CA SER A 668 25.88 28.69 -13.77
C SER A 668 26.15 29.75 -12.70
N LYS A 669 25.27 30.74 -12.60
CA LYS A 669 25.26 31.72 -11.51
C LYS A 669 25.16 30.96 -10.17
N LYS A 670 26.25 30.93 -9.41
CA LYS A 670 26.25 30.49 -8.01
C LYS A 670 25.39 31.48 -7.23
N GLY A 671 24.15 31.12 -6.94
CA GLY A 671 23.40 31.78 -5.88
C GLY A 671 24.23 31.70 -4.60
N LYS A 672 24.62 32.87 -4.06
CA LYS A 672 25.27 32.99 -2.75
C LYS A 672 24.41 32.23 -1.74
N GLN A 673 24.92 31.11 -1.23
CA GLN A 673 24.34 30.51 -0.03
C GLN A 673 24.55 31.53 1.08
N VAL A 674 23.48 32.21 1.47
CA VAL A 674 23.46 32.94 2.74
C VAL A 674 23.83 31.92 3.80
N ALA A 675 25.02 32.07 4.38
CA ALA A 675 25.45 31.26 5.50
C ALA A 675 24.45 31.51 6.62
N ARG A 676 23.68 30.48 6.98
CA ARG A 676 22.85 30.52 8.19
C ARG A 676 23.81 30.60 9.37
N ALA A 677 23.98 31.81 9.89
CA ALA A 677 24.61 32.06 11.17
C ALA A 677 23.82 31.33 12.27
N PHE A 678 24.55 30.77 13.23
CA PHE A 678 24.06 30.02 14.39
C PHE A 678 23.30 28.72 14.10
N LYS A 679 24.07 27.63 13.95
CA LYS A 679 23.62 26.32 14.43
C LYS A 679 24.53 25.94 15.58
N GLU A 680 23.97 25.81 16.77
CA GLU A 680 24.62 25.14 17.91
C GLU A 680 25.28 23.84 17.44
N LYS A 681 26.43 23.53 18.03
CA LYS A 681 27.18 22.31 17.72
C LYS A 681 26.28 21.13 18.08
N PHE A 682 26.03 20.24 17.12
CA PHE A 682 25.25 19.04 17.38
C PHE A 682 25.98 18.16 18.40
N GLU A 683 25.32 17.85 19.51
CA GLU A 683 25.79 16.91 20.51
C GLU A 683 24.94 15.64 20.43
N GLU A 684 25.62 14.53 20.15
CA GLU A 684 24.98 13.23 20.24
C GLU A 684 24.89 12.94 21.74
N GLY A 685 23.72 13.19 22.35
CA GLY A 685 23.48 12.92 23.77
C GLY A 685 23.94 11.51 24.18
N ASP A 686 24.07 11.28 25.49
CA ASP A 686 24.76 10.13 26.06
C ASP A 686 24.50 8.80 25.33
N LYS A 687 25.57 8.25 24.73
CA LYS A 687 25.50 7.05 23.88
C LYS A 687 25.34 5.77 24.69
N SER A 688 25.63 5.82 25.99
CA SER A 688 25.37 4.70 26.91
C SER A 688 23.86 4.50 27.15
N LYS A 689 23.06 5.55 26.93
CA LYS A 689 21.61 5.54 27.14
C LYS A 689 20.85 5.17 25.87
N MET A 690 19.84 4.33 26.03
CA MET A 690 18.97 3.89 24.95
C MET A 690 18.09 5.06 24.46
N PRO A 691 17.95 5.28 23.14
CA PRO A 691 16.96 6.23 22.62
C PRO A 691 15.54 5.81 23.03
N MET A 692 14.81 6.68 23.71
CA MET A 692 13.37 6.51 23.97
C MET A 692 12.60 7.44 23.03
N ILE A 693 11.82 6.88 22.12
CA ILE A 693 11.06 7.63 21.10
C ILE A 693 9.60 7.64 21.50
N ILE A 694 9.07 8.82 21.76
CA ILE A 694 7.68 9.05 22.15
C ILE A 694 6.94 9.55 20.91
N PHE A 695 6.14 8.69 20.32
CA PHE A 695 5.52 8.90 19.02
C PHE A 695 4.08 9.36 19.19
N GLY A 696 3.76 10.51 18.62
CA GLY A 696 2.40 11.01 18.60
C GLY A 696 1.45 10.06 17.86
N ASP A 697 0.33 9.71 18.49
CA ASP A 697 -0.62 8.75 17.96
C ASP A 697 -1.63 9.33 16.95
N GLY A 698 -1.59 10.65 16.74
CA GLY A 698 -2.60 11.41 16.02
C GLY A 698 -2.72 11.02 14.55
N LEU A 699 -1.67 10.45 13.96
CA LEU A 699 -1.66 9.95 12.57
C LEU A 699 -1.63 8.43 12.42
N LYS A 700 -1.69 7.67 13.51
CA LYS A 700 -1.78 6.21 13.45
C LYS A 700 -3.05 5.76 12.74
N ASN A 701 -2.92 4.73 11.90
CA ASN A 701 -4.00 4.12 11.12
C ASN A 701 -4.73 5.08 10.15
N LYS A 702 -4.25 6.32 9.98
CA LYS A 702 -4.82 7.32 9.06
C LYS A 702 -4.12 7.36 7.71
N SER A 703 -3.27 6.39 7.38
CA SER A 703 -2.50 6.34 6.13
C SER A 703 -3.34 6.21 4.86
N HIS A 704 -4.56 5.69 4.97
CA HIS A 704 -5.52 5.57 3.88
C HIS A 704 -6.20 6.91 3.53
N VAL A 705 -6.22 7.86 4.46
CA VAL A 705 -6.83 9.18 4.23
C VAL A 705 -5.95 9.96 3.26
N ARG A 706 -6.50 10.43 2.15
CA ARG A 706 -5.80 11.23 1.14
C ARG A 706 -6.02 12.72 1.39
N PHE A 707 -4.94 13.50 1.39
CA PHE A 707 -5.01 14.96 1.41
C PHE A 707 -4.56 15.47 0.04
N LYS A 708 -5.32 16.41 -0.54
CA LYS A 708 -5.03 16.94 -1.88
C LYS A 708 -3.60 17.51 -1.92
N GLY A 709 -2.79 17.01 -2.86
CA GLY A 709 -1.40 17.46 -3.06
C GLY A 709 -0.35 16.87 -2.11
N LEU A 710 -0.72 16.02 -1.14
CA LEU A 710 0.22 15.39 -0.20
C LEU A 710 0.29 13.88 -0.41
N ARG A 711 1.50 13.34 -0.43
CA ARG A 711 1.73 11.89 -0.50
C ARG A 711 1.45 11.27 0.88
N HIS A 712 0.90 10.04 0.91
CA HIS A 712 0.47 9.37 2.14
C HIS A 712 1.22 8.05 2.36
N GLY A 713 1.24 7.56 3.61
CA GLY A 713 1.78 6.25 3.99
C GLY A 713 3.26 6.21 4.40
N VAL A 714 3.97 7.33 4.45
CA VAL A 714 5.36 7.38 4.97
C VAL A 714 5.39 7.14 6.48
N ILE A 715 4.42 7.70 7.22
CA ILE A 715 4.31 7.58 8.67
C ILE A 715 4.19 6.12 9.10
N ASP A 716 3.31 5.34 8.48
CA ASP A 716 3.18 3.90 8.76
C ASP A 716 4.48 3.12 8.49
N LYS A 717 5.23 3.50 7.44
CA LYS A 717 6.53 2.89 7.14
C LYS A 717 7.56 3.24 8.22
N LEU A 718 7.57 4.49 8.66
CA LEU A 718 8.44 4.97 9.73
C LEU A 718 8.13 4.22 11.03
N TYR A 719 6.86 4.18 11.44
CA TYR A 719 6.42 3.50 12.66
C TYR A 719 6.72 1.99 12.64
N LYS A 720 6.45 1.30 11.51
CA LYS A 720 6.81 -0.12 11.36
C LYS A 720 8.32 -0.36 11.48
N GLN A 721 9.13 0.54 10.92
CA GLN A 721 10.58 0.41 11.00
C GLN A 721 11.09 0.78 12.41
N LEU A 722 10.46 1.72 13.13
CA LEU A 722 10.75 1.98 14.54
C LEU A 722 10.44 0.74 15.40
N LYS A 723 9.28 0.11 15.24
CA LYS A 723 8.96 -1.17 15.91
C LYS A 723 9.96 -2.28 15.58
N ARG A 724 10.45 -2.34 14.35
CA ARG A 724 11.52 -3.28 13.98
C ARG A 724 12.83 -2.99 14.73
N ARG A 725 13.18 -1.72 14.91
CA ARG A 725 14.39 -1.27 15.62
C ARG A 725 14.26 -1.48 17.14
N GLU A 726 13.05 -1.35 17.69
CA GLU A 726 12.72 -1.71 19.08
C GLU A 726 12.87 -3.22 19.32
N ASN A 727 12.35 -4.08 18.44
CA ASN A 727 12.58 -5.52 18.52
C ASN A 727 14.06 -5.90 18.37
N LEU A 728 14.84 -4.97 17.82
CA LEU A 728 16.28 -5.04 17.76
C LEU A 728 16.91 -4.31 18.95
N GLY A 729 16.26 -4.00 20.07
CA GLY A 729 16.92 -3.37 21.23
C GLY A 729 17.70 -2.07 20.91
N GLU A 730 17.42 -1.40 19.79
CA GLU A 730 18.16 -0.20 19.37
C GLU A 730 17.52 1.08 19.93
N LEU A 731 16.26 0.97 20.38
CA LEU A 731 15.43 2.05 20.93
C LEU A 731 14.24 1.44 21.68
N LEU A 732 13.59 2.26 22.52
CA LEU A 732 12.26 1.98 23.07
C LEU A 732 11.23 2.90 22.39
N LEU A 733 10.09 2.36 21.94
CA LEU A 733 9.05 3.13 21.26
C LEU A 733 7.78 3.19 22.12
N LEU A 734 7.47 4.38 22.61
CA LEU A 734 6.27 4.70 23.38
C LEU A 734 5.32 5.57 22.58
N ASP A 735 4.05 5.58 22.97
CA ASP A 735 3.00 6.35 22.32
C ASP A 735 2.43 7.42 23.26
N ILE A 736 1.93 8.52 22.69
CA ILE A 736 1.32 9.62 23.43
C ILE A 736 0.09 10.19 22.70
N ASP A 737 -0.95 10.59 23.45
CA ASP A 737 -2.12 11.31 22.90
C ASP A 737 -1.71 12.76 22.57
N GLU A 738 -1.89 13.15 21.31
CA GLU A 738 -1.59 14.50 20.81
C GLU A 738 -2.69 15.53 21.12
N TYR A 739 -3.61 15.27 22.04
CA TYR A 739 -4.73 16.15 22.30
C TYR A 739 -4.28 17.58 22.66
N ASN A 740 -4.70 18.55 21.84
CA ASN A 740 -4.35 19.97 21.95
C ASN A 740 -2.86 20.34 21.90
N THR A 741 -1.96 19.41 21.58
CA THR A 741 -0.51 19.70 21.53
C THR A 741 -0.16 20.81 20.53
N SER A 742 -0.89 20.92 19.41
CA SER A 742 -0.71 22.02 18.42
C SER A 742 -1.57 23.27 18.67
N LYS A 743 -2.29 23.33 19.79
CA LYS A 743 -3.24 24.42 20.13
C LYS A 743 -2.94 25.12 21.46
N THR A 744 -2.18 24.49 22.34
CA THR A 744 -1.76 25.06 23.62
C THR A 744 -0.37 25.67 23.48
N CYS A 745 -0.15 26.87 23.98
CA CYS A 745 1.19 27.47 24.00
C CYS A 745 2.09 26.70 24.98
N ASN A 746 3.31 26.34 24.58
CA ASN A 746 4.25 25.64 25.45
C ASN A 746 4.81 26.56 26.55
N GLY A 747 4.95 27.86 26.26
CA GLY A 747 5.53 28.83 27.21
C GLY A 747 4.58 29.26 28.34
N CYS A 748 3.27 29.36 28.07
CA CYS A 748 2.30 29.82 29.08
C CYS A 748 1.18 28.80 29.36
N LEU A 749 1.18 27.65 28.70
CA LEU A 749 0.19 26.57 28.86
C LEU A 749 -1.28 26.97 28.61
N VAL A 750 -1.54 28.08 27.91
CA VAL A 750 -2.90 28.55 27.56
C VAL A 750 -3.26 28.22 26.12
N LYS A 751 -4.55 27.96 25.85
CA LYS A 751 -5.12 27.72 24.50
C LYS A 751 -5.50 29.02 23.78
N ASN A 752 -4.56 29.96 23.68
CA ASN A 752 -4.78 31.26 23.05
C ASN A 752 -3.80 31.48 21.88
N LEU A 753 -3.82 30.55 20.92
CA LEU A 753 -2.97 30.55 19.74
C LEU A 753 -3.74 30.89 18.46
N GLU A 754 -3.22 31.81 17.67
CA GLU A 754 -3.78 32.21 16.38
C GLU A 754 -2.79 32.01 15.24
N ASN A 755 -3.28 31.75 14.03
CA ASN A 755 -2.40 31.70 12.86
C ASN A 755 -1.93 33.11 12.50
N LEU A 756 -0.63 33.28 12.30
CA LEU A 756 -0.08 34.54 11.82
C LEU A 756 -0.74 34.93 10.48
N LYS A 757 -1.16 36.19 10.34
CA LYS A 757 -1.73 36.73 9.11
C LYS A 757 -0.70 37.64 8.44
N CYS A 758 -0.43 37.40 7.15
CA CYS A 758 0.42 38.26 6.33
C CYS A 758 -0.36 38.64 5.06
N GLY A 759 -0.59 39.93 4.83
CA GLY A 759 -1.38 40.42 3.69
C GLY A 759 -2.79 39.83 3.63
N GLY A 760 -3.45 39.64 4.78
CA GLY A 760 -4.78 39.03 4.88
C GLY A 760 -4.81 37.48 4.77
N HIS A 761 -3.69 36.83 4.46
CA HIS A 761 -3.59 35.37 4.34
C HIS A 761 -3.05 34.71 5.61
N LYS A 762 -3.69 33.61 6.05
CA LYS A 762 -3.26 32.81 7.21
C LYS A 762 -2.04 31.95 6.87
N ILE A 763 -0.96 32.10 7.63
CA ILE A 763 0.23 31.24 7.57
C ILE A 763 0.03 30.10 8.57
N HIS A 764 -0.48 28.96 8.09
CA HIS A 764 -0.81 27.80 8.94
C HIS A 764 0.36 27.16 9.71
N GLN A 765 1.60 27.51 9.38
CA GLN A 765 2.80 26.96 10.02
C GLN A 765 3.24 27.74 11.25
N ILE A 766 2.80 28.99 11.39
CA ILE A 766 3.25 29.90 12.44
C ILE A 766 2.04 30.27 13.29
N LEU A 767 2.14 30.02 14.59
CA LEU A 767 1.14 30.37 15.59
C LEU A 767 1.69 31.52 16.43
N ASN A 768 0.88 32.56 16.64
CA ASN A 768 1.12 33.60 17.63
C ASN A 768 0.37 33.25 18.91
N CYS A 769 1.02 33.34 20.06
CA CYS A 769 0.34 33.27 21.34
C CYS A 769 -0.10 34.67 21.78
N ASN A 770 -1.40 34.91 21.90
CA ASN A 770 -1.91 36.21 22.33
C ASN A 770 -1.66 36.50 23.83
N ASN A 771 -1.24 35.49 24.60
CA ASN A 771 -0.96 35.66 26.04
C ASN A 771 0.50 36.04 26.31
N CYS A 772 1.46 35.36 25.67
CA CYS A 772 2.89 35.59 25.90
C CYS A 772 3.63 36.16 24.68
N ASN A 773 2.92 36.46 23.59
CA ASN A 773 3.45 37.04 22.34
C ASN A 773 4.60 36.23 21.69
N ILE A 774 4.71 34.94 22.02
CA ILE A 774 5.70 34.04 21.40
C ILE A 774 5.15 33.50 20.08
N PHE A 775 5.99 33.59 19.04
CA PHE A 775 5.74 32.94 17.76
C PHE A 775 6.26 31.51 17.76
N TRP A 776 5.38 30.57 17.46
CA TRP A 776 5.66 29.15 17.42
C TRP A 776 5.59 28.61 16.01
N ASN A 777 6.58 27.81 15.61
CA ASN A 777 6.33 26.83 14.56
C ASN A 777 5.37 25.77 15.12
N ARG A 778 4.25 25.55 14.44
CA ARG A 778 3.15 24.68 14.88
C ARG A 778 3.59 23.25 15.23
N ASP A 779 4.44 22.65 14.40
CA ASP A 779 4.85 21.24 14.53
C ASP A 779 5.93 21.11 15.63
N VAL A 780 6.78 22.14 15.78
CA VAL A 780 7.75 22.22 16.88
C VAL A 780 7.04 22.38 18.22
N LEU A 781 6.01 23.23 18.26
CA LEU A 781 5.16 23.41 19.43
C LEU A 781 4.50 22.10 19.87
N ALA A 782 3.91 21.36 18.91
CA ALA A 782 3.29 20.07 19.20
C ALA A 782 4.31 19.09 19.80
N SER A 783 5.51 19.01 19.21
CA SER A 783 6.60 18.18 19.72
C SER A 783 7.05 18.58 21.13
N LYS A 784 7.21 19.88 21.39
CA LYS A 784 7.59 20.40 22.72
C LYS A 784 6.52 20.12 23.77
N ASN A 785 5.25 20.33 23.44
CA ASN A 785 4.15 20.03 24.35
C ASN A 785 4.06 18.53 24.68
N MET A 786 4.27 17.64 23.73
CA MET A 786 4.37 16.21 24.01
C MET A 786 5.49 15.90 25.01
N PHE A 787 6.61 16.65 24.94
CA PHE A 787 7.73 16.43 25.84
C PHE A 787 7.39 16.91 27.24
N THR A 788 6.75 18.08 27.36
CA THR A 788 6.21 18.58 28.63
C THR A 788 5.22 17.61 29.26
N ILE A 789 4.33 16.98 28.48
CA ILE A 789 3.40 15.96 28.97
C ILE A 789 4.17 14.74 29.50
N ALA A 790 5.13 14.22 28.73
CA ALA A 790 5.93 13.06 29.13
C ALA A 790 6.71 13.32 30.43
N THR A 791 7.38 14.47 30.54
CA THR A 791 8.10 14.87 31.76
C THR A 791 7.15 15.00 32.95
N SER A 792 5.98 15.63 32.78
CA SER A 792 4.97 15.76 33.83
C SER A 792 4.50 14.40 34.36
N ILE A 793 4.28 13.43 33.47
CA ILE A 793 3.94 12.05 33.84
C ILE A 793 5.05 11.41 34.66
N TRP A 794 6.30 11.50 34.21
CA TRP A 794 7.45 10.90 34.90
C TRP A 794 7.77 11.55 36.25
N SER A 795 7.35 12.79 36.46
CA SER A 795 7.46 13.49 37.75
C SER A 795 6.29 13.18 38.70
N GLY A 796 5.37 12.29 38.32
CA GLY A 796 4.22 11.91 39.16
C GLY A 796 3.03 12.87 39.10
N ASN A 797 3.12 13.96 38.35
CA ASN A 797 2.07 14.99 38.24
C ASN A 797 0.95 14.59 37.26
N GLY A 798 1.10 13.46 36.56
CA GLY A 798 0.19 13.03 35.50
C GLY A 798 0.23 13.96 34.27
N SER A 799 -0.72 13.78 33.36
CA SER A 799 -0.84 14.66 32.18
C SER A 799 -1.43 16.02 32.57
N PRO A 800 -0.87 17.16 32.16
CA PRO A 800 -1.46 18.46 32.49
C PRO A 800 -2.89 18.61 31.96
N SER A 801 -3.79 19.19 32.75
CA SER A 801 -5.24 19.26 32.47
C SER A 801 -5.57 19.87 31.10
N VAL A 802 -4.77 20.83 30.62
CA VAL A 802 -4.95 21.47 29.31
C VAL A 802 -4.79 20.51 28.13
N PHE A 803 -4.02 19.43 28.31
CA PHE A 803 -3.79 18.35 27.36
C PHE A 803 -4.64 17.11 27.62
N GLN A 804 -5.42 17.09 28.70
CA GLN A 804 -6.39 16.03 28.97
C GLN A 804 -7.71 16.30 28.24
N ARG A 805 -8.40 15.22 27.86
CA ARG A 805 -9.79 15.29 27.41
C ARG A 805 -10.65 15.45 28.66
N GLN A 806 -11.55 16.43 28.69
CA GLN A 806 -12.50 16.55 29.79
C GLN A 806 -13.36 15.28 29.83
N SER A 807 -13.24 14.52 30.92
CA SER A 807 -14.20 13.50 31.30
C SER A 807 -15.53 14.21 31.53
N ALA A 808 -16.60 13.79 30.86
CA ALA A 808 -17.92 14.29 31.21
C ALA A 808 -18.22 13.85 32.63
N THR A 809 -18.25 14.79 33.58
CA THR A 809 -18.75 14.58 34.93
C THR A 809 -20.16 14.03 34.83
N SER A 810 -20.38 12.83 35.37
CA SER A 810 -21.72 12.39 35.74
C SER A 810 -22.24 13.41 36.74
N ASN A 811 -23.31 14.12 36.39
CA ASN A 811 -24.04 14.93 37.35
C ASN A 811 -24.50 13.99 38.48
N VAL A 812 -23.76 13.99 39.60
CA VAL A 812 -24.27 13.46 40.86
C VAL A 812 -25.31 14.47 41.31
N VAL A 813 -26.57 14.09 41.18
CA VAL A 813 -27.69 14.82 41.78
C VAL A 813 -27.43 14.88 43.27
N ALA A 814 -27.36 16.10 43.81
CA ALA A 814 -27.32 16.36 45.23
C ALA A 814 -28.57 15.74 45.88
N ALA A 815 -28.38 14.91 46.89
CA ALA A 815 -29.47 14.43 47.73
C ALA A 815 -30.06 15.61 48.52
N PRO A 816 -31.40 15.70 48.69
CA PRO A 816 -32.00 16.73 49.50
C PRO A 816 -31.73 16.46 50.99
N SER A 817 -31.44 17.54 51.71
CA SER A 817 -31.38 17.63 53.16
C SER A 817 -32.70 17.15 53.78
N SER A 818 -32.64 16.15 54.66
CA SER A 818 -33.73 15.76 55.53
C SER A 818 -33.83 16.74 56.71
N VAL A 819 -34.93 17.49 56.75
CA VAL A 819 -35.39 18.23 57.92
C VAL A 819 -36.10 17.26 58.87
N THR A 820 -35.67 17.32 60.13
CA THR A 820 -36.21 16.82 61.41
C THR A 820 -37.63 16.22 61.46
N ALA A 821 -37.74 15.10 62.18
CA ALA A 821 -38.48 15.00 63.43
C ALA A 821 -37.67 14.16 64.42
#